data_AF-R5PHJ1-F1
#
_entry.id   AF-R5PHJ1-F1
#
_cell.length_a   1.000
_cell.length_b   1.000
_cell.length_c   1.000
_cell.angle_alpha   90.00
_cell.angle_beta   90.00
_cell.angle_gamma   90.00
#
_symmetry.space_group_name_H-M   'P 1'
#
loop_
_entity.id
_entity.type
_entity.pdbx_description
1 polymer ?
#
loop_
_entity_poly.entity_id
_entity_poly.type
_entity_poly.pdbx_seq_one_letter_code
_entity_poly.pdbx_strand_id
1 'polypeptide(L)'
;MSLLFTLLILCSVGAKANDVYYEQCTSLNDIVAGQTYLIVISDGKSHYALRANANNGSAITMESDKKIKNPDASFIWTTSAGSSSNTFYFSNGKNYIYNDNTTALTCNSTKKSLCFISKLESTNAFKITIKPTGRYIGWKNENTFYAYGAGFFDHLDKKSDLFAQSGALYIYKKVSGPTLSSTVTSLDLVTSEVGSSDSKSFNITGANLISSATITISGKDANMFSATPSVIEATDGTISSKEVLVSYNPSTTGTHSAVLTISSSDATPVAVDLKGRVAGNHNITWKVNGSTYSVGSPTTVVADGEKVAQLPTPPSDVEDNKFVGWTTTEITSKQSSAPSVLFTSASDAPIVTSDAVYYAVYASQDGPATWKKLKASDVKEEGVYALITSGGFAFNGIIKEDGKSYYCKTNFSFDKSDIATSAPEDVCELTLKKSGDGFSMYNAKHGYLYATAKSSGKLAWHDTETSYWSYTNYNWVYNDGKVNLRYNTNAATGFFKSYDNNSGFAPYFAQKISSASYTTTLGATPTYTAKAISLKAETADAHWATFSCSEPTFFPEAVAVNAITVAKGTITTNNDVFEHSSAVTIGDATLSGVYVPANTGVLIKSADADATCYVVANKTVAVLQESQNMLKPALVGGGVFSPADDYTYYKLAYNDFSSRTGLGFYYGADAGGAFYVKAETSYLAVPTAIAEGAKAFVLDGETTAINGISTRNDHAEAVYNLNGQRVASMAKPGLYIVNGKKVVRK
;
A
#
# COMPACT_ATOMS: atom_id res chain seq x y z
N MET A 1 -22.02 3.36 -84.17
CA MET A 1 -23.11 3.91 -83.35
C MET A 1 -22.51 4.93 -82.39
N SER A 2 -23.21 6.03 -82.07
CA SER A 2 -22.57 7.22 -81.49
C SER A 2 -22.38 7.14 -79.97
N LEU A 3 -21.21 7.54 -79.46
CA LEU A 3 -21.09 8.81 -78.73
C LEU A 3 -19.64 9.30 -78.67
N LEU A 4 -19.43 10.61 -78.84
CA LEU A 4 -18.19 11.27 -78.43
C LEU A 4 -18.22 11.44 -76.91
N PHE A 5 -17.10 11.14 -76.24
CA PHE A 5 -16.76 11.81 -74.99
C PHE A 5 -15.63 12.81 -75.27
N THR A 6 -16.00 14.08 -75.38
CA THR A 6 -15.08 15.16 -75.70
C THR A 6 -14.12 15.37 -74.52
N LEU A 7 -12.81 15.22 -74.75
CA LEU A 7 -11.79 15.49 -73.74
C LEU A 7 -11.70 17.01 -73.49
N LEU A 8 -12.59 17.52 -72.64
CA LEU A 8 -12.63 18.93 -72.27
C LEU A 8 -11.51 19.23 -71.27
N ILE A 9 -10.30 19.46 -71.78
CA ILE A 9 -9.18 19.98 -71.00
C ILE A 9 -9.50 21.43 -70.61
N LEU A 10 -10.26 21.61 -69.53
CA LEU A 10 -10.15 22.82 -68.74
C LEU A 10 -8.72 22.86 -68.18
N CYS A 11 -7.97 23.87 -68.57
CA CYS A 11 -6.79 24.28 -67.79
C CYS A 11 -7.27 25.00 -66.52
N SER A 12 -7.96 24.27 -65.64
CA SER A 12 -8.25 24.76 -64.30
C SER A 12 -6.93 24.91 -63.54
N VAL A 13 -6.72 26.07 -62.92
CA VAL A 13 -5.54 26.29 -62.08
C VAL A 13 -5.79 25.53 -60.78
N GLY A 14 -5.30 24.28 -60.74
CA GLY A 14 -5.60 23.30 -59.68
C GLY A 14 -5.56 23.91 -58.28
N ALA A 15 -6.67 23.76 -57.56
CA ALA A 15 -6.83 24.30 -56.22
C ALA A 15 -5.77 23.74 -55.28
N LYS A 16 -5.12 24.61 -54.49
CA LYS A 16 -4.11 24.22 -53.52
C LYS A 16 -4.66 24.37 -52.11
N ALA A 17 -4.19 23.52 -51.22
CA ALA A 17 -4.48 23.66 -49.80
C ALA A 17 -4.08 25.05 -49.29
N ASN A 18 -4.94 25.64 -48.47
CA ASN A 18 -4.88 27.04 -47.98
C ASN A 18 -5.21 28.14 -49.02
N ASP A 19 -5.52 27.82 -50.28
CA ASP A 19 -6.15 28.82 -51.17
C ASP A 19 -7.49 29.28 -50.58
N VAL A 20 -7.71 30.60 -50.59
CA VAL A 20 -9.00 31.20 -50.21
C VAL A 20 -9.87 31.36 -51.46
N TYR A 21 -11.10 30.87 -51.38
CA TYR A 21 -12.07 30.93 -52.47
C TYR A 21 -13.31 31.74 -52.11
N TYR A 22 -13.97 32.25 -53.14
CA TYR A 22 -15.22 32.97 -53.06
C TYR A 22 -16.22 32.41 -54.08
N GLU A 23 -17.43 32.07 -53.62
CA GLU A 23 -18.50 31.50 -54.45
C GLU A 23 -19.66 32.48 -54.61
N GLN A 24 -20.25 32.58 -55.80
CA GLN A 24 -21.34 33.52 -56.07
C GLN A 24 -22.56 33.21 -55.18
N CYS A 25 -23.03 34.19 -54.41
CA CYS A 25 -24.34 34.15 -53.76
C CYS A 25 -25.43 34.09 -54.83
N THR A 26 -26.40 33.18 -54.69
CA THR A 26 -27.49 33.03 -55.69
C THR A 26 -28.86 33.43 -55.13
N SER A 27 -28.94 33.63 -53.80
CA SER A 27 -30.12 34.05 -53.06
C SER A 27 -29.78 35.17 -52.08
N LEU A 28 -30.80 35.86 -51.57
CA LEU A 28 -30.60 36.77 -50.42
C LEU A 28 -30.25 36.00 -49.13
N ASN A 29 -30.62 34.72 -49.04
CA ASN A 29 -30.33 33.86 -47.88
C ASN A 29 -28.85 33.48 -47.77
N ASP A 30 -28.08 33.58 -48.85
CA ASP A 30 -26.61 33.46 -48.84
C ASP A 30 -25.93 34.62 -48.08
N ILE A 31 -26.65 35.72 -47.81
CA ILE A 31 -26.12 36.96 -47.21
C ILE A 31 -26.50 37.02 -45.73
N VAL A 32 -25.57 36.61 -44.88
CA VAL A 32 -25.76 36.43 -43.44
C VAL A 32 -24.83 37.38 -42.68
N ALA A 33 -25.33 38.03 -41.64
CA ALA A 33 -24.54 38.94 -40.80
C ALA A 33 -23.37 38.19 -40.12
N GLY A 34 -22.21 38.83 -40.03
CA GLY A 34 -20.98 38.27 -39.49
C GLY A 34 -20.15 37.48 -40.51
N GLN A 35 -20.72 37.07 -41.64
CA GLN A 35 -19.99 36.39 -42.71
C GLN A 35 -19.19 37.37 -43.58
N THR A 36 -18.19 36.82 -44.30
CA THR A 36 -17.25 37.59 -45.14
C THR A 36 -17.53 37.41 -46.63
N TYR A 37 -17.53 38.52 -47.35
CA TYR A 37 -17.94 38.61 -48.75
C TYR A 37 -16.97 39.42 -49.60
N LEU A 38 -16.91 39.09 -50.88
CA LEU A 38 -16.35 39.94 -51.93
C LEU A 38 -17.51 40.58 -52.68
N ILE A 39 -17.53 41.92 -52.76
CA ILE A 39 -18.50 42.66 -53.59
C ILE A 39 -17.82 42.91 -54.93
N VAL A 40 -18.43 42.44 -56.01
CA VAL A 40 -17.84 42.41 -57.36
C VAL A 40 -18.77 43.07 -58.35
N ILE A 41 -18.25 43.97 -59.17
CA ILE A 41 -18.95 44.61 -60.28
C ILE A 41 -18.43 44.02 -61.59
N SER A 42 -19.30 43.87 -62.61
CA SER A 42 -18.91 43.47 -63.96
C SER A 42 -19.32 44.50 -65.01
N ASP A 43 -18.48 44.66 -66.04
CA ASP A 43 -18.75 45.45 -67.25
C ASP A 43 -19.16 44.58 -68.47
N GLY A 44 -19.37 43.27 -68.25
CA GLY A 44 -19.64 42.30 -69.33
C GLY A 44 -18.38 41.79 -70.07
N LYS A 45 -17.18 42.11 -69.59
CA LYS A 45 -15.88 41.63 -70.10
C LYS A 45 -14.88 41.30 -68.97
N SER A 46 -14.94 42.04 -67.88
CA SER A 46 -14.02 42.05 -66.74
C SER A 46 -14.82 42.11 -65.44
N HIS A 47 -14.20 41.70 -64.33
CA HIS A 47 -14.76 41.80 -62.99
C HIS A 47 -13.88 42.70 -62.11
N TYR A 48 -14.49 43.45 -61.20
CA TYR A 48 -13.81 44.43 -60.35
C TYR A 48 -14.30 44.33 -58.90
N ALA A 49 -13.41 44.03 -57.96
CA ALA A 49 -13.75 43.99 -56.53
C ALA A 49 -13.82 45.38 -55.92
N LEU A 50 -14.82 45.64 -55.06
CA LEU A 50 -14.96 46.89 -54.31
C LEU A 50 -13.83 47.04 -53.29
N ARG A 51 -12.99 48.07 -53.47
CA ARG A 51 -11.83 48.37 -52.60
C ARG A 51 -12.10 49.56 -51.68
N ALA A 52 -11.43 49.59 -50.53
CA ALA A 52 -11.50 50.75 -49.63
C ALA A 52 -10.77 51.96 -50.23
N ASN A 53 -11.27 53.16 -49.93
CA ASN A 53 -10.88 54.45 -50.53
C ASN A 53 -11.29 54.64 -52.01
N ALA A 54 -12.14 53.77 -52.55
CA ALA A 54 -13.01 53.93 -53.73
C ALA A 54 -12.38 54.25 -55.11
N ASN A 55 -11.11 54.64 -55.19
CA ASN A 55 -10.30 54.49 -56.39
C ASN A 55 -9.87 53.02 -56.51
N ASN A 56 -10.09 52.41 -57.68
CA ASN A 56 -9.85 50.97 -57.85
C ASN A 56 -8.38 50.70 -58.22
N GLY A 57 -7.89 49.54 -57.82
CA GLY A 57 -6.88 48.81 -58.57
C GLY A 57 -7.54 47.73 -59.42
N SER A 58 -6.84 47.33 -60.48
CA SER A 58 -7.01 46.20 -61.43
C SER A 58 -8.25 45.29 -61.33
N ALA A 59 -8.73 44.88 -62.51
CA ALA A 59 -9.68 43.78 -62.65
C ALA A 59 -9.19 42.48 -61.98
N ILE A 60 -10.14 41.65 -61.54
CA ILE A 60 -9.89 40.38 -60.87
C ILE A 60 -10.06 39.20 -61.83
N THR A 61 -9.22 38.18 -61.68
CA THR A 61 -9.30 36.94 -62.47
C THR A 61 -10.39 36.02 -61.91
N MET A 62 -11.23 35.48 -62.81
CA MET A 62 -12.22 34.45 -62.50
C MET A 62 -11.60 33.07 -62.77
N GLU A 63 -11.80 32.10 -61.88
CA GLU A 63 -11.50 30.68 -62.17
C GLU A 63 -12.67 30.03 -62.95
N SER A 64 -13.88 30.54 -62.71
CA SER A 64 -15.12 30.28 -63.46
C SER A 64 -16.14 31.37 -63.14
N ASP A 65 -17.20 31.51 -63.93
CA ASP A 65 -18.27 32.51 -63.73
C ASP A 65 -18.78 32.62 -62.27
N LYS A 66 -18.75 31.49 -61.55
CA LYS A 66 -19.29 31.33 -60.18
C LYS A 66 -18.24 31.24 -59.08
N LYS A 67 -16.94 31.09 -59.39
CA LYS A 67 -15.86 30.98 -58.39
C LYS A 67 -14.67 31.89 -58.68
N ILE A 68 -14.26 32.60 -57.64
CA ILE A 68 -13.09 33.50 -57.63
C ILE A 68 -12.06 32.95 -56.64
N LYS A 69 -10.82 32.75 -57.11
CA LYS A 69 -9.65 32.57 -56.26
C LYS A 69 -9.22 33.93 -55.71
N ASN A 70 -8.82 33.99 -54.43
CA ASN A 70 -8.59 35.24 -53.70
C ASN A 70 -7.78 36.29 -54.49
N PRO A 71 -8.39 37.41 -54.91
CA PRO A 71 -7.75 38.36 -55.81
C PRO A 71 -6.93 39.41 -55.05
N ASP A 72 -5.63 39.50 -55.39
CA ASP A 72 -4.65 40.31 -54.67
C ASP A 72 -5.06 41.79 -54.47
N ALA A 73 -4.77 42.27 -53.25
CA ALA A 73 -5.12 43.60 -52.74
C ALA A 73 -6.61 43.97 -52.80
N SER A 74 -7.52 43.00 -52.92
CA SER A 74 -8.97 43.24 -52.79
C SER A 74 -9.38 43.30 -51.31
N PHE A 75 -10.43 44.07 -50.99
CA PHE A 75 -10.92 44.16 -49.62
C PHE A 75 -12.02 43.13 -49.36
N ILE A 76 -11.86 42.38 -48.27
CA ILE A 76 -12.83 41.44 -47.76
C ILE A 76 -13.83 42.20 -46.88
N TRP A 77 -15.13 42.07 -47.16
CA TRP A 77 -16.18 42.80 -46.47
C TRP A 77 -16.95 41.88 -45.52
N THR A 78 -16.76 42.07 -44.22
CA THR A 78 -17.61 41.48 -43.18
C THR A 78 -18.92 42.27 -43.10
N THR A 79 -20.06 41.58 -43.06
CA THR A 79 -21.37 42.22 -42.88
C THR A 79 -21.75 42.31 -41.40
N SER A 80 -22.59 43.29 -41.05
CA SER A 80 -23.32 43.33 -39.78
C SER A 80 -24.76 43.77 -40.06
N ALA A 81 -25.73 43.20 -39.33
CA ALA A 81 -27.14 43.46 -39.60
C ALA A 81 -27.54 44.93 -39.33
N GLY A 82 -28.47 45.44 -40.13
CA GLY A 82 -29.20 46.66 -39.88
C GLY A 82 -30.53 46.43 -39.16
N SER A 83 -31.29 47.50 -38.95
CA SER A 83 -32.58 47.49 -38.24
C SER A 83 -33.78 47.02 -39.09
N SER A 84 -33.54 46.37 -40.23
CA SER A 84 -34.59 45.90 -41.15
C SER A 84 -34.09 44.75 -42.02
N SER A 85 -35.01 43.95 -42.57
CA SER A 85 -34.68 42.87 -43.50
C SER A 85 -33.84 43.36 -44.69
N ASN A 86 -32.88 42.53 -45.08
CA ASN A 86 -31.88 42.77 -46.12
C ASN A 86 -31.08 44.08 -45.98
N THR A 87 -31.03 44.69 -44.79
CA THR A 87 -30.15 45.84 -44.52
C THR A 87 -28.90 45.41 -43.75
N PHE A 88 -27.74 45.91 -44.18
CA PHE A 88 -26.44 45.56 -43.63
C PHE A 88 -25.50 46.78 -43.59
N TYR A 89 -24.49 46.73 -42.73
CA TYR A 89 -23.28 47.55 -42.85
C TYR A 89 -22.11 46.65 -43.25
N PHE A 90 -21.39 47.03 -44.30
CA PHE A 90 -20.16 46.36 -44.71
C PHE A 90 -18.94 47.04 -44.07
N SER A 91 -18.04 46.23 -43.51
CA SER A 91 -16.78 46.65 -42.88
C SER A 91 -15.62 45.81 -43.38
N ASN A 92 -14.44 46.41 -43.57
CA ASN A 92 -13.20 45.68 -43.84
C ASN A 92 -12.36 45.43 -42.58
N GLY A 93 -12.99 45.51 -41.40
CA GLY A 93 -12.34 45.40 -40.09
C GLY A 93 -11.75 46.71 -39.56
N LYS A 94 -11.45 47.69 -40.43
CA LYS A 94 -10.92 49.01 -40.05
C LYS A 94 -11.84 50.18 -40.41
N ASN A 95 -12.52 50.07 -41.56
CA ASN A 95 -13.39 51.08 -42.14
C ASN A 95 -14.71 50.45 -42.62
N TYR A 96 -15.80 51.21 -42.54
CA TYR A 96 -17.09 50.90 -43.13
C TYR A 96 -17.25 51.60 -44.48
N ILE A 97 -18.11 51.07 -45.35
CA ILE A 97 -18.61 51.81 -46.52
C ILE A 97 -19.42 53.02 -46.03
N TYR A 98 -19.08 54.21 -46.53
CA TYR A 98 -19.75 55.46 -46.17
C TYR A 98 -19.95 56.37 -47.38
N ASN A 99 -21.15 56.94 -47.47
CA ASN A 99 -21.52 58.02 -48.38
C ASN A 99 -21.89 59.26 -47.55
N ASP A 100 -21.27 60.39 -47.85
CA ASP A 100 -21.41 61.68 -47.18
C ASP A 100 -22.52 62.56 -47.78
N ASN A 101 -23.44 61.94 -48.54
CA ASN A 101 -24.43 62.56 -49.41
C ASN A 101 -23.88 63.21 -50.70
N THR A 102 -22.56 63.18 -50.98
CA THR A 102 -22.03 63.42 -52.34
C THR A 102 -22.21 62.18 -53.23
N THR A 103 -21.87 62.24 -54.51
CA THR A 103 -21.89 61.03 -55.36
C THR A 103 -20.75 60.06 -55.04
N ALA A 104 -19.69 60.48 -54.35
CA ALA A 104 -18.55 59.61 -54.07
C ALA A 104 -18.88 58.52 -53.04
N LEU A 105 -18.29 57.34 -53.20
CA LEU A 105 -18.16 56.38 -52.11
C LEU A 105 -16.85 56.64 -51.37
N THR A 106 -16.86 56.45 -50.06
CA THR A 106 -15.67 56.56 -49.22
C THR A 106 -15.64 55.40 -48.23
N CYS A 107 -14.51 55.25 -47.54
CA CYS A 107 -14.39 54.31 -46.44
C CYS A 107 -13.96 55.06 -45.19
N ASN A 108 -14.70 54.89 -44.10
CA ASN A 108 -14.55 55.68 -42.90
C ASN A 108 -14.56 54.80 -41.64
N SER A 109 -13.72 55.11 -40.66
CA SER A 109 -13.56 54.30 -39.45
C SER A 109 -14.67 54.52 -38.41
N THR A 110 -15.37 55.66 -38.44
CA THR A 110 -16.40 56.02 -37.45
C THR A 110 -17.78 56.19 -38.06
N LYS A 111 -17.88 56.65 -39.32
CA LYS A 111 -19.14 56.80 -40.05
C LYS A 111 -19.41 55.56 -40.92
N LYS A 112 -20.67 55.13 -40.99
CA LYS A 112 -21.10 53.98 -41.81
C LYS A 112 -22.45 54.25 -42.45
N SER A 113 -22.63 53.79 -43.69
CA SER A 113 -23.89 53.90 -44.44
C SER A 113 -24.65 52.57 -44.43
N LEU A 114 -25.97 52.64 -44.24
CA LEU A 114 -26.82 51.45 -44.20
C LEU A 114 -27.12 50.97 -45.63
N CYS A 115 -26.65 49.79 -45.99
CA CYS A 115 -26.79 49.22 -47.32
C CYS A 115 -27.98 48.24 -47.35
N PHE A 116 -29.04 48.57 -48.08
CA PHE A 116 -30.14 47.66 -48.38
C PHE A 116 -29.83 46.85 -49.65
N ILE A 117 -30.10 45.54 -49.62
CA ILE A 117 -29.78 44.60 -50.70
C ILE A 117 -31.08 43.96 -51.21
N SER A 118 -31.22 43.84 -52.53
CA SER A 118 -32.30 43.08 -53.17
C SER A 118 -31.76 42.27 -54.34
N LYS A 119 -32.19 41.00 -54.47
CA LYS A 119 -31.87 40.18 -55.65
C LYS A 119 -32.57 40.73 -56.91
N LEU A 120 -31.93 40.59 -58.07
CA LEU A 120 -32.52 40.87 -59.37
C LEU A 120 -33.19 39.61 -59.95
N GLU A 121 -34.30 39.79 -60.65
CA GLU A 121 -35.17 38.68 -61.10
C GLU A 121 -34.55 37.84 -62.23
N SER A 122 -33.66 38.43 -63.04
CA SER A 122 -33.16 37.88 -64.30
C SER A 122 -31.78 37.20 -64.24
N THR A 123 -30.88 37.61 -63.34
CA THR A 123 -29.42 37.44 -63.54
C THR A 123 -28.63 36.88 -62.36
N ASN A 124 -29.28 36.61 -61.22
CA ASN A 124 -28.59 36.28 -59.95
C ASN A 124 -27.56 37.33 -59.47
N ALA A 125 -27.60 38.54 -60.02
CA ALA A 125 -26.96 39.71 -59.45
C ALA A 125 -27.86 40.36 -58.37
N PHE A 126 -27.27 41.28 -57.60
CA PHE A 126 -27.90 42.00 -56.50
C PHE A 126 -27.82 43.50 -56.73
N LYS A 127 -28.83 44.22 -56.24
CA LYS A 127 -28.91 45.67 -56.20
C LYS A 127 -28.64 46.14 -54.78
N ILE A 128 -27.54 46.87 -54.56
CA ILE A 128 -27.22 47.48 -53.27
C ILE A 128 -27.57 48.97 -53.31
N THR A 129 -28.39 49.40 -52.35
CA THR A 129 -28.92 50.77 -52.22
C THR A 129 -28.50 51.35 -50.86
N ILE A 130 -27.88 52.53 -50.86
CA ILE A 130 -27.43 53.21 -49.65
C ILE A 130 -28.56 54.08 -49.07
N LYS A 131 -28.94 53.80 -47.81
CA LYS A 131 -29.85 54.62 -47.01
C LYS A 131 -29.03 55.62 -46.17
N PRO A 132 -29.54 56.85 -45.94
CA PRO A 132 -30.88 57.34 -46.32
C PRO A 132 -31.00 57.85 -47.77
N THR A 133 -29.89 57.98 -48.52
CA THR A 133 -29.88 58.74 -49.79
C THR A 133 -30.58 58.09 -50.97
N GLY A 134 -30.91 56.79 -50.91
CA GLY A 134 -31.62 56.06 -51.96
C GLY A 134 -30.75 55.72 -53.19
N ARG A 135 -29.43 55.87 -53.08
CA ARG A 135 -28.47 55.76 -54.21
C ARG A 135 -27.92 54.36 -54.37
N TYR A 136 -27.61 53.97 -55.60
CA TYR A 136 -27.11 52.64 -55.95
C TYR A 136 -25.58 52.63 -56.01
N ILE A 137 -24.95 51.52 -55.61
CA ILE A 137 -23.50 51.33 -55.82
C ILE A 137 -23.25 51.04 -57.31
N GLY A 138 -22.35 51.79 -57.93
CA GLY A 138 -21.91 51.61 -59.32
C GLY A 138 -20.49 52.14 -59.54
N TRP A 139 -20.05 52.19 -60.79
CA TRP A 139 -18.75 52.75 -61.16
C TRP A 139 -18.90 54.12 -61.87
N LYS A 140 -17.80 54.86 -61.96
CA LYS A 140 -17.68 56.08 -62.80
C LYS A 140 -16.63 55.91 -63.89
N ASN A 141 -15.65 55.03 -63.67
CA ASN A 141 -14.66 54.59 -64.63
C ASN A 141 -14.07 53.28 -64.11
N GLU A 142 -13.27 52.60 -64.93
CA GLU A 142 -12.45 51.43 -64.55
C GLU A 142 -11.78 51.56 -63.16
N ASN A 143 -11.32 52.76 -62.82
CA ASN A 143 -10.55 53.07 -61.63
C ASN A 143 -11.35 53.80 -60.53
N THR A 144 -12.70 53.84 -60.53
CA THR A 144 -13.45 54.46 -59.40
C THR A 144 -14.92 54.03 -59.22
N PHE A 145 -15.35 53.78 -57.97
CA PHE A 145 -16.73 53.48 -57.59
C PHE A 145 -17.48 54.66 -56.92
N TYR A 146 -18.79 54.77 -57.19
CA TYR A 146 -19.66 55.90 -56.82
C TYR A 146 -21.07 55.44 -56.40
N ALA A 147 -21.80 56.33 -55.69
CA ALA A 147 -23.19 56.19 -55.32
C ALA A 147 -24.08 56.98 -56.30
N TYR A 148 -24.74 56.29 -57.23
CA TYR A 148 -25.50 56.88 -58.34
C TYR A 148 -26.98 57.10 -58.01
N GLY A 149 -27.57 58.18 -58.52
CA GLY A 149 -28.94 58.61 -58.16
C GLY A 149 -30.04 58.18 -59.12
N ALA A 150 -29.74 57.85 -60.38
CA ALA A 150 -30.74 57.62 -61.43
C ALA A 150 -30.70 56.18 -61.94
N GLY A 151 -31.56 55.31 -61.41
CA GLY A 151 -31.72 53.95 -61.93
C GLY A 151 -30.59 52.96 -61.62
N PHE A 152 -30.95 51.68 -61.63
CA PHE A 152 -30.01 50.55 -61.62
C PHE A 152 -30.20 49.81 -62.96
N PHE A 153 -29.12 49.55 -63.69
CA PHE A 153 -29.14 49.09 -65.07
C PHE A 153 -28.46 47.72 -65.22
N ASP A 154 -29.23 46.64 -65.23
CA ASP A 154 -28.73 45.28 -65.39
C ASP A 154 -28.31 45.01 -66.85
N HIS A 155 -27.18 45.60 -67.26
CA HIS A 155 -26.67 45.60 -68.63
C HIS A 155 -25.46 44.67 -68.78
N LEU A 156 -25.72 43.43 -69.21
CA LEU A 156 -24.67 42.50 -69.68
C LEU A 156 -24.34 42.70 -71.17
N ASP A 157 -25.32 43.10 -71.99
CA ASP A 157 -25.21 43.06 -73.46
C ASP A 157 -24.92 44.41 -74.17
N LYS A 158 -24.97 45.56 -73.48
CA LYS A 158 -24.89 46.90 -74.11
C LYS A 158 -23.67 47.70 -73.65
N LYS A 159 -22.64 47.78 -74.50
CA LYS A 159 -21.25 48.08 -74.14
C LYS A 159 -20.77 49.54 -74.24
N SER A 160 -21.52 50.47 -74.84
CA SER A 160 -20.96 51.78 -75.25
C SER A 160 -20.83 52.82 -74.13
N ASP A 161 -21.81 52.91 -73.23
CA ASP A 161 -22.00 54.09 -72.36
C ASP A 161 -21.91 53.79 -70.85
N LEU A 162 -21.18 52.72 -70.48
CA LEU A 162 -21.16 52.21 -69.11
C LEU A 162 -20.66 53.23 -68.08
N PHE A 163 -19.70 54.09 -68.40
CA PHE A 163 -18.97 54.94 -67.46
C PHE A 163 -19.75 56.14 -66.85
N ALA A 164 -21.08 56.06 -66.82
CA ALA A 164 -21.94 57.04 -66.16
C ALA A 164 -23.13 56.41 -65.40
N GLN A 165 -23.19 55.08 -65.24
CA GLN A 165 -24.36 54.35 -64.71
C GLN A 165 -23.98 53.27 -63.68
N SER A 166 -24.96 52.75 -62.93
CA SER A 166 -24.77 51.60 -62.03
C SER A 166 -25.30 50.32 -62.66
N GLY A 167 -24.47 49.27 -62.73
CA GLY A 167 -24.82 48.00 -63.37
C GLY A 167 -24.48 46.74 -62.58
N ALA A 168 -24.32 45.61 -63.29
CA ALA A 168 -24.35 44.26 -62.73
C ALA A 168 -23.37 44.07 -61.55
N LEU A 169 -23.95 43.75 -60.40
CA LEU A 169 -23.30 43.77 -59.10
C LEU A 169 -23.53 42.42 -58.40
N TYR A 170 -22.47 41.67 -58.24
CA TYR A 170 -22.44 40.34 -57.69
C TYR A 170 -21.85 40.35 -56.28
N ILE A 171 -22.29 39.40 -55.46
CA ILE A 171 -21.78 39.18 -54.09
C ILE A 171 -21.28 37.75 -54.07
N TYR A 172 -20.03 37.53 -53.65
CA TYR A 172 -19.46 36.20 -53.49
C TYR A 172 -19.14 35.96 -52.02
N LYS A 173 -19.61 34.84 -51.45
CA LYS A 173 -19.33 34.43 -50.06
C LYS A 173 -17.96 33.74 -49.97
N LYS A 174 -17.17 34.04 -48.94
CA LYS A 174 -15.91 33.33 -48.69
C LYS A 174 -16.21 31.87 -48.33
N VAL A 175 -15.45 30.94 -48.89
CA VAL A 175 -15.45 29.51 -48.49
C VAL A 175 -14.03 29.09 -48.10
N SER A 176 -13.93 28.02 -47.29
CA SER A 176 -12.65 27.35 -47.00
C SER A 176 -12.11 26.65 -48.25
N GLY A 177 -10.78 26.55 -48.37
CA GLY A 177 -10.16 25.65 -49.34
C GLY A 177 -10.40 24.16 -49.01
N PRO A 178 -9.93 23.24 -49.86
CA PRO A 178 -10.08 21.81 -49.65
C PRO A 178 -9.35 21.34 -48.38
N THR A 179 -9.96 20.46 -47.60
CA THR A 179 -9.39 19.93 -46.35
C THR A 179 -9.54 18.42 -46.21
N LEU A 180 -8.59 17.83 -45.49
CA LEU A 180 -8.62 16.46 -44.97
C LEU A 180 -8.32 16.53 -43.46
N SER A 181 -8.89 15.61 -42.68
CA SER A 181 -8.56 15.44 -41.27
C SER A 181 -8.79 14.00 -40.80
N SER A 182 -8.08 13.61 -39.74
CA SER A 182 -8.16 12.32 -39.06
C SER A 182 -8.58 12.54 -37.60
N THR A 183 -9.31 11.60 -37.01
CA THR A 183 -9.60 11.62 -35.55
C THR A 183 -8.40 11.27 -34.67
N VAL A 184 -7.29 10.77 -35.23
CA VAL A 184 -6.07 10.41 -34.52
C VAL A 184 -4.81 10.85 -35.26
N THR A 185 -3.73 11.12 -34.52
CA THR A 185 -2.39 11.38 -35.08
C THR A 185 -1.47 10.15 -35.02
N SER A 186 -1.83 9.13 -34.24
CA SER A 186 -1.07 7.88 -34.12
C SER A 186 -1.93 6.71 -33.70
N LEU A 187 -1.51 5.49 -34.04
CA LEU A 187 -2.07 4.22 -33.58
C LEU A 187 -0.96 3.30 -33.07
N ASP A 188 -1.12 2.81 -31.83
CA ASP A 188 -0.29 1.77 -31.23
C ASP A 188 -1.02 0.42 -31.31
N LEU A 189 -0.43 -0.58 -31.96
CA LEU A 189 -0.96 -1.95 -32.12
C LEU A 189 -0.04 -2.99 -31.46
N VAL A 190 -0.61 -4.03 -30.86
CA VAL A 190 0.11 -5.01 -30.04
C VAL A 190 -0.37 -6.44 -30.28
N THR A 191 0.59 -7.34 -30.50
CA THR A 191 0.37 -8.78 -30.73
C THR A 191 1.22 -9.60 -29.76
N SER A 192 0.77 -10.79 -29.35
CA SER A 192 1.50 -11.69 -28.44
C SER A 192 2.58 -12.54 -29.12
N GLU A 193 2.54 -12.69 -30.44
CA GLU A 193 3.49 -13.50 -31.21
C GLU A 193 3.56 -13.06 -32.69
N VAL A 194 4.60 -13.53 -33.39
CA VAL A 194 4.78 -13.31 -34.83
C VAL A 194 3.72 -14.08 -35.61
N GLY A 195 3.10 -13.45 -36.61
CA GLY A 195 2.03 -14.05 -37.43
C GLY A 195 0.62 -13.96 -36.83
N SER A 196 0.47 -13.59 -35.55
CA SER A 196 -0.80 -13.07 -35.01
C SER A 196 -1.07 -11.65 -35.52
N SER A 197 -2.28 -11.12 -35.34
CA SER A 197 -2.65 -9.78 -35.79
C SER A 197 -3.46 -8.97 -34.76
N ASP A 198 -3.31 -7.64 -34.83
CA ASP A 198 -4.11 -6.64 -34.12
C ASP A 198 -4.72 -5.67 -35.15
N SER A 199 -5.82 -4.99 -34.83
CA SER A 199 -6.46 -4.04 -35.74
C SER A 199 -7.23 -2.95 -35.02
N LYS A 200 -7.10 -1.71 -35.49
CA LYS A 200 -7.72 -0.51 -34.88
C LYS A 200 -8.31 0.40 -35.96
N SER A 201 -9.51 0.87 -35.69
CA SER A 201 -10.22 1.83 -36.54
C SER A 201 -9.94 3.28 -36.13
N PHE A 202 -9.98 4.19 -37.11
CA PHE A 202 -10.14 5.61 -36.90
C PHE A 202 -11.04 6.21 -37.98
N ASN A 203 -11.53 7.44 -37.80
CA ASN A 203 -12.34 8.11 -38.82
C ASN A 203 -11.55 9.21 -39.54
N ILE A 204 -11.79 9.36 -40.84
CA ILE A 204 -11.39 10.55 -41.61
C ILE A 204 -12.61 11.38 -41.98
N THR A 205 -12.39 12.68 -42.19
CA THR A 205 -13.35 13.58 -42.86
C THR A 205 -12.61 14.48 -43.86
N GLY A 206 -13.33 14.99 -44.85
CA GLY A 206 -12.81 15.96 -45.80
C GLY A 206 -13.92 16.84 -46.36
N ALA A 207 -13.58 18.07 -46.74
CA ALA A 207 -14.55 19.07 -47.20
C ALA A 207 -13.98 19.92 -48.34
N ASN A 208 -14.87 20.40 -49.21
CA ASN A 208 -14.58 21.19 -50.41
C ASN A 208 -13.56 20.55 -51.38
N LEU A 209 -13.46 19.21 -51.35
CA LEU A 209 -12.59 18.42 -52.20
C LEU A 209 -13.08 18.39 -53.66
N ILE A 210 -12.14 18.26 -54.58
CA ILE A 210 -12.37 18.05 -56.03
C ILE A 210 -11.90 16.64 -56.45
N SER A 211 -11.14 15.95 -55.59
CA SER A 211 -10.65 14.60 -55.83
C SER A 211 -10.83 13.70 -54.61
N SER A 212 -10.84 12.39 -54.87
CA SER A 212 -11.01 11.34 -53.88
C SER A 212 -9.74 11.17 -53.05
N ALA A 213 -9.90 10.87 -51.76
CA ALA A 213 -8.76 10.63 -50.88
C ALA A 213 -8.16 9.24 -51.12
N THR A 214 -6.84 9.16 -51.12
CA THR A 214 -6.06 7.93 -51.25
C THR A 214 -5.27 7.67 -49.97
N ILE A 215 -5.17 6.40 -49.57
CA ILE A 215 -4.47 5.98 -48.35
C ILE A 215 -3.27 5.12 -48.73
N THR A 216 -2.10 5.51 -48.24
CA THR A 216 -0.82 4.84 -48.47
C THR A 216 -0.13 4.59 -47.13
N ILE A 217 0.71 3.57 -47.04
CA ILE A 217 1.57 3.32 -45.86
C ILE A 217 3.02 3.29 -46.34
N SER A 218 3.90 3.94 -45.58
CA SER A 218 5.32 4.10 -45.90
C SER A 218 6.20 3.96 -44.65
N GLY A 219 7.51 3.80 -44.83
CA GLY A 219 8.46 3.54 -43.75
C GLY A 219 9.09 2.14 -43.84
N LYS A 220 10.00 1.84 -42.92
CA LYS A 220 10.81 0.61 -42.94
C LYS A 220 9.96 -0.65 -42.80
N ASP A 221 9.01 -0.63 -41.86
CA ASP A 221 8.24 -1.82 -41.47
C ASP A 221 6.80 -1.77 -42.05
N ALA A 222 6.58 -0.95 -43.09
CA ALA A 222 5.28 -0.71 -43.72
C ALA A 222 4.61 -1.98 -44.28
N ASN A 223 5.41 -3.00 -44.61
CA ASN A 223 4.92 -4.33 -45.05
C ASN A 223 4.22 -5.13 -43.94
N MET A 224 4.34 -4.72 -42.67
CA MET A 224 3.64 -5.33 -41.53
C MET A 224 2.31 -4.63 -41.23
N PHE A 225 1.93 -3.59 -41.98
CA PHE A 225 0.69 -2.84 -41.78
C PHE A 225 -0.15 -2.81 -43.06
N SER A 226 -1.47 -2.79 -42.92
CA SER A 226 -2.42 -2.60 -44.02
C SER A 226 -3.56 -1.70 -43.58
N ALA A 227 -4.13 -0.91 -44.50
CA ALA A 227 -5.27 -0.05 -44.23
C ALA A 227 -6.39 -0.29 -45.27
N THR A 228 -7.64 -0.33 -44.79
CA THR A 228 -8.84 -0.54 -45.62
C THR A 228 -9.90 0.50 -45.27
N PRO A 229 -10.52 1.18 -46.26
CA PRO A 229 -10.24 1.13 -47.70
C PRO A 229 -8.96 1.90 -48.09
N SER A 230 -8.41 1.64 -49.28
CA SER A 230 -7.27 2.36 -49.84
C SER A 230 -7.64 3.62 -50.63
N VAL A 231 -8.91 3.77 -51.02
CA VAL A 231 -9.47 4.95 -51.69
C VAL A 231 -10.83 5.29 -51.07
N ILE A 232 -11.10 6.57 -50.88
CA ILE A 232 -12.34 7.09 -50.31
C ILE A 232 -12.85 8.22 -51.20
N GLU A 233 -13.94 7.95 -51.93
CA GLU A 233 -14.60 8.89 -52.83
C GLU A 233 -15.18 10.10 -52.09
N ALA A 234 -15.04 11.29 -52.66
CA ALA A 234 -15.66 12.52 -52.17
C ALA A 234 -16.97 12.80 -52.91
N THR A 235 -18.11 12.71 -52.21
CA THR A 235 -19.43 13.00 -52.79
C THR A 235 -19.75 14.48 -52.61
N ASP A 236 -20.04 15.20 -53.69
CA ASP A 236 -20.25 16.66 -53.70
C ASP A 236 -19.14 17.43 -52.94
N GLY A 237 -17.90 16.96 -53.10
CA GLY A 237 -16.70 17.49 -52.45
C GLY A 237 -16.59 17.21 -50.94
N THR A 238 -17.43 16.32 -50.40
CA THR A 238 -17.45 15.96 -48.99
C THR A 238 -17.09 14.49 -48.80
N ILE A 239 -16.13 14.22 -47.91
CA ILE A 239 -15.95 12.92 -47.28
C ILE A 239 -16.57 13.03 -45.89
N SER A 240 -17.79 12.52 -45.75
CA SER A 240 -18.43 12.34 -44.44
C SER A 240 -17.64 11.33 -43.60
N SER A 241 -17.82 11.36 -42.27
CA SER A 241 -17.01 10.57 -41.31
C SER A 241 -16.90 9.10 -41.73
N LYS A 242 -15.72 8.74 -42.25
CA LYS A 242 -15.47 7.45 -42.88
C LYS A 242 -14.42 6.68 -42.10
N GLU A 243 -14.80 5.49 -41.66
CA GLU A 243 -13.92 4.57 -40.96
C GLU A 243 -12.80 4.05 -41.88
N VAL A 244 -11.59 4.04 -41.34
CA VAL A 244 -10.40 3.40 -41.89
C VAL A 244 -9.94 2.37 -40.85
N LEU A 245 -9.97 1.10 -41.22
CA LEU A 245 -9.43 0.01 -40.41
C LEU A 245 -7.96 -0.17 -40.73
N VAL A 246 -7.10 -0.09 -39.72
CA VAL A 246 -5.66 -0.39 -39.83
C VAL A 246 -5.38 -1.72 -39.13
N SER A 247 -4.73 -2.64 -39.82
CA SER A 247 -4.31 -3.94 -39.29
C SER A 247 -2.79 -4.04 -39.24
N TYR A 248 -2.27 -4.69 -38.20
CA TYR A 248 -0.85 -4.96 -37.97
C TYR A 248 -0.63 -6.48 -37.92
N ASN A 249 0.30 -6.96 -38.75
CA ASN A 249 0.59 -8.37 -39.00
C ASN A 249 2.13 -8.57 -39.03
N PRO A 250 2.80 -8.65 -37.86
CA PRO A 250 4.26 -8.72 -37.80
C PRO A 250 4.83 -10.04 -38.34
N SER A 251 5.95 -9.92 -39.06
CA SER A 251 6.77 -11.03 -39.54
C SER A 251 8.08 -11.21 -38.75
N THR A 252 8.37 -10.33 -37.79
CA THR A 252 9.51 -10.39 -36.88
C THR A 252 9.10 -10.03 -35.45
N THR A 253 9.92 -10.41 -34.46
CA THR A 253 9.74 -9.99 -33.06
C THR A 253 10.23 -8.56 -32.82
N GLY A 254 9.75 -7.91 -31.76
CA GLY A 254 10.17 -6.57 -31.36
C GLY A 254 9.21 -5.46 -31.81
N THR A 255 9.73 -4.24 -31.97
CA THR A 255 8.99 -3.02 -32.30
C THR A 255 9.14 -2.62 -33.77
N HIS A 256 8.04 -2.16 -34.36
CA HIS A 256 7.90 -1.83 -35.78
C HIS A 256 7.22 -0.48 -35.97
N SER A 257 7.57 0.22 -37.04
CA SER A 257 7.09 1.59 -37.31
C SER A 257 6.81 1.86 -38.79
N ALA A 258 5.73 2.56 -39.05
CA ALA A 258 5.32 3.03 -40.37
C ALA A 258 4.54 4.35 -40.24
N VAL A 259 4.29 5.03 -41.36
CA VAL A 259 3.44 6.23 -41.43
C VAL A 259 2.37 5.98 -42.48
N LEU A 260 1.11 6.07 -42.06
CA LEU A 260 -0.06 6.07 -42.93
C LEU A 260 -0.30 7.51 -43.38
N THR A 261 -0.40 7.72 -44.69
CA THR A 261 -0.62 9.05 -45.30
C THR A 261 -1.90 9.04 -46.14
N ILE A 262 -2.83 9.92 -45.77
CA ILE A 262 -4.09 10.19 -46.48
C ILE A 262 -3.86 11.40 -47.40
N SER A 263 -4.03 11.25 -48.71
CA SER A 263 -3.73 12.31 -49.70
C SER A 263 -4.89 12.52 -50.68
N SER A 264 -5.22 13.78 -50.96
CA SER A 264 -5.96 14.20 -52.15
C SER A 264 -5.09 15.17 -52.96
N SER A 265 -5.34 15.37 -54.25
CA SER A 265 -4.51 16.24 -55.11
C SER A 265 -4.61 17.73 -54.80
N ASP A 266 -5.63 18.14 -54.04
CA ASP A 266 -6.05 19.52 -53.79
C ASP A 266 -6.02 19.94 -52.31
N ALA A 267 -5.83 18.99 -51.40
CA ALA A 267 -5.77 19.20 -49.94
C ALA A 267 -4.39 18.80 -49.36
N THR A 268 -4.03 19.36 -48.20
CA THR A 268 -2.81 18.95 -47.49
C THR A 268 -2.93 17.49 -47.05
N PRO A 269 -1.94 16.62 -47.33
CA PRO A 269 -1.95 15.25 -46.82
C PRO A 269 -1.95 15.19 -45.29
N VAL A 270 -2.63 14.19 -44.74
CA VAL A 270 -2.69 13.93 -43.29
C VAL A 270 -1.90 12.66 -42.99
N ALA A 271 -0.93 12.76 -42.08
CA ALA A 271 -0.14 11.63 -41.60
C ALA A 271 -0.70 11.08 -40.28
N VAL A 272 -0.60 9.76 -40.10
CA VAL A 272 -0.90 9.02 -38.87
C VAL A 272 0.27 8.07 -38.60
N ASP A 273 0.95 8.23 -37.46
CA ASP A 273 2.06 7.36 -37.07
C ASP A 273 1.53 5.98 -36.67
N LEU A 274 2.03 4.93 -37.32
CA LEU A 274 1.72 3.53 -36.97
C LEU A 274 2.87 2.93 -36.18
N LYS A 275 2.56 2.41 -35.00
CA LYS A 275 3.48 1.71 -34.11
C LYS A 275 2.94 0.31 -33.86
N GLY A 276 3.79 -0.70 -34.03
CA GLY A 276 3.45 -2.09 -33.78
C GLY A 276 4.47 -2.71 -32.82
N ARG A 277 4.05 -3.64 -31.95
CA ARG A 277 5.00 -4.52 -31.27
C ARG A 277 4.52 -5.95 -31.12
N VAL A 278 5.44 -6.89 -31.23
CA VAL A 278 5.28 -8.24 -30.66
C VAL A 278 5.72 -8.16 -29.21
N ALA A 279 4.76 -8.26 -28.28
CA ALA A 279 5.02 -8.41 -26.86
C ALA A 279 5.69 -9.77 -26.62
N GLY A 280 6.75 -9.81 -25.81
CA GLY A 280 7.37 -11.07 -25.37
C GLY A 280 6.48 -11.79 -24.36
N ASN A 281 6.77 -13.07 -24.10
CA ASN A 281 6.21 -13.81 -22.98
C ASN A 281 7.30 -14.03 -21.92
N HIS A 282 6.96 -13.78 -20.67
CA HIS A 282 7.84 -13.87 -19.50
C HIS A 282 7.37 -14.98 -18.57
N ASN A 283 8.30 -15.74 -17.99
CA ASN A 283 8.01 -16.84 -17.07
C ASN A 283 7.81 -16.31 -15.63
N ILE A 284 6.79 -16.82 -14.94
CA ILE A 284 6.49 -16.51 -13.53
C ILE A 284 6.69 -17.76 -12.68
N THR A 285 7.67 -17.71 -11.79
CA THR A 285 7.92 -18.76 -10.79
C THR A 285 7.31 -18.36 -9.45
N TRP A 286 6.37 -19.14 -8.93
CA TRP A 286 5.82 -18.94 -7.59
C TRP A 286 6.61 -19.80 -6.58
N LYS A 287 6.96 -19.24 -5.42
CA LYS A 287 7.73 -19.89 -4.36
C LYS A 287 7.02 -19.84 -3.01
N VAL A 288 6.98 -20.98 -2.32
CA VAL A 288 6.56 -21.11 -0.92
C VAL A 288 7.70 -21.78 -0.14
N ASN A 289 8.17 -21.12 0.92
CA ASN A 289 9.33 -21.54 1.72
C ASN A 289 10.53 -21.97 0.84
N GLY A 290 10.95 -21.09 -0.08
CA GLY A 290 12.03 -21.32 -1.06
C GLY A 290 11.70 -22.30 -2.21
N SER A 291 10.72 -23.19 -2.04
CA SER A 291 10.35 -24.25 -2.99
C SER A 291 9.34 -23.78 -4.03
N THR A 292 9.40 -24.31 -5.26
CA THR A 292 8.42 -24.00 -6.32
C THR A 292 7.02 -24.46 -5.97
N TYR A 293 6.00 -23.62 -6.20
CA TYR A 293 4.62 -23.85 -5.80
C TYR A 293 3.63 -23.67 -6.96
N SER A 294 2.76 -24.66 -7.18
CA SER A 294 1.85 -24.72 -8.33
C SER A 294 0.39 -25.06 -7.97
N VAL A 295 0.05 -25.08 -6.69
CA VAL A 295 -1.31 -25.40 -6.22
C VAL A 295 -2.29 -24.31 -6.67
N GLY A 296 -3.44 -24.73 -7.18
CA GLY A 296 -4.46 -23.80 -7.69
C GLY A 296 -4.25 -23.33 -9.13
N SER A 297 -3.36 -23.96 -9.90
CA SER A 297 -3.10 -23.65 -11.31
C SER A 297 -2.81 -22.16 -11.59
N PRO A 298 -1.77 -21.58 -10.94
CA PRO A 298 -1.44 -20.17 -11.10
C PRO A 298 -0.95 -19.82 -12.52
N THR A 299 -1.00 -18.54 -12.87
CA THR A 299 -0.39 -18.04 -14.11
C THR A 299 1.14 -18.19 -14.03
N THR A 300 1.72 -19.00 -14.92
CA THR A 300 3.17 -19.24 -15.04
C THR A 300 3.82 -18.55 -16.24
N VAL A 301 3.04 -17.97 -17.15
CA VAL A 301 3.51 -17.20 -18.32
C VAL A 301 2.64 -15.95 -18.47
N VAL A 302 3.25 -14.78 -18.67
CA VAL A 302 2.57 -13.48 -18.81
C VAL A 302 3.17 -12.70 -20.00
N ALA A 303 2.32 -12.00 -20.76
CA ALA A 303 2.76 -11.16 -21.87
C ALA A 303 3.41 -9.84 -21.38
N ASP A 304 4.34 -9.29 -22.16
CA ASP A 304 5.08 -8.08 -21.82
C ASP A 304 4.18 -6.84 -21.64
N GLY A 305 4.16 -6.32 -20.41
CA GLY A 305 3.31 -5.20 -19.99
C GLY A 305 2.01 -5.62 -19.29
N GLU A 306 1.70 -6.91 -19.19
CA GLU A 306 0.50 -7.43 -18.51
C GLU A 306 0.76 -7.85 -17.05
N LYS A 307 -0.31 -8.26 -16.36
CA LYS A 307 -0.27 -8.86 -15.01
C LYS A 307 -0.54 -10.36 -15.05
N VAL A 308 -0.22 -11.06 -13.96
CA VAL A 308 -0.73 -12.43 -13.74
C VAL A 308 -2.26 -12.41 -13.62
N ALA A 309 -2.93 -13.32 -14.32
CA ALA A 309 -4.39 -13.42 -14.29
C ALA A 309 -4.91 -14.23 -13.09
N GLN A 310 -4.11 -15.17 -12.58
CA GLN A 310 -4.47 -16.10 -11.52
C GLN A 310 -3.30 -16.31 -10.55
N LEU A 311 -3.57 -16.09 -9.27
CA LEU A 311 -2.66 -16.41 -8.16
C LEU A 311 -2.74 -17.91 -7.80
N PRO A 312 -1.74 -18.48 -7.12
CA PRO A 312 -1.84 -19.80 -6.54
C PRO A 312 -2.93 -19.84 -5.44
N THR A 313 -3.39 -21.03 -5.08
CA THR A 313 -4.15 -21.23 -3.84
C THR A 313 -3.33 -20.67 -2.66
N PRO A 314 -3.93 -19.91 -1.73
CA PRO A 314 -3.23 -19.46 -0.54
C PRO A 314 -2.56 -20.62 0.22
N PRO A 315 -1.24 -20.56 0.47
CA PRO A 315 -0.55 -21.53 1.30
C PRO A 315 -1.13 -21.57 2.73
N SER A 316 -1.04 -22.72 3.38
CA SER A 316 -1.38 -22.85 4.80
C SER A 316 -0.45 -22.01 5.68
N ASP A 317 -1.00 -21.50 6.78
CA ASP A 317 -0.24 -20.93 7.90
C ASP A 317 0.72 -21.97 8.49
N VAL A 318 1.86 -21.52 9.06
CA VAL A 318 2.90 -22.40 9.61
C VAL A 318 3.37 -21.86 10.96
N GLU A 319 3.09 -22.64 12.01
CA GLU A 319 3.28 -22.22 13.42
C GLU A 319 2.58 -20.85 13.65
N ASP A 320 3.22 -19.94 14.37
CA ASP A 320 2.71 -18.59 14.64
C ASP A 320 2.84 -17.63 13.45
N ASN A 321 3.19 -18.13 12.25
CA ASN A 321 3.43 -17.32 11.05
C ASN A 321 2.30 -17.54 10.03
N LYS A 322 1.51 -16.50 9.78
CA LYS A 322 0.32 -16.56 8.90
C LYS A 322 0.61 -16.04 7.51
N PHE A 323 0.02 -16.65 6.49
CA PHE A 323 0.18 -16.19 5.11
C PHE A 323 -0.54 -14.85 4.89
N VAL A 324 0.15 -13.85 4.33
CA VAL A 324 -0.39 -12.48 4.15
C VAL A 324 -0.34 -11.95 2.72
N GLY A 325 0.13 -12.74 1.75
CA GLY A 325 0.18 -12.37 0.33
C GLY A 325 1.50 -12.72 -0.35
N TRP A 326 1.72 -12.18 -1.54
CA TRP A 326 2.88 -12.43 -2.38
C TRP A 326 3.75 -11.18 -2.55
N THR A 327 5.05 -11.36 -2.76
CA THR A 327 6.03 -10.28 -3.00
C THR A 327 7.02 -10.65 -4.11
N THR A 328 7.68 -9.66 -4.70
CA THR A 328 8.76 -9.83 -5.70
C THR A 328 10.14 -10.13 -5.10
N THR A 329 10.30 -9.95 -3.79
CA THR A 329 11.61 -9.90 -3.13
C THR A 329 11.72 -11.00 -2.07
N GLU A 330 12.73 -11.85 -2.15
CA GLU A 330 12.98 -12.89 -1.13
C GLU A 330 13.40 -12.22 0.20
N ILE A 331 12.68 -12.52 1.27
CA ILE A 331 12.93 -12.05 2.63
C ILE A 331 13.51 -13.23 3.41
N THR A 332 14.84 -13.33 3.43
CA THR A 332 15.59 -14.41 4.11
C THR A 332 15.84 -14.16 5.60
N SER A 333 15.66 -12.91 6.06
CA SER A 333 15.79 -12.48 7.45
C SER A 333 14.51 -11.77 7.89
N LYS A 334 13.93 -12.18 9.01
CA LYS A 334 12.69 -11.59 9.56
C LYS A 334 12.83 -10.07 9.72
N GLN A 335 11.91 -9.31 9.12
CA GLN A 335 11.86 -7.84 9.22
C GLN A 335 10.55 -7.34 9.83
N SER A 336 10.57 -6.22 10.55
CA SER A 336 9.39 -5.64 11.23
C SER A 336 8.49 -4.77 10.34
N SER A 337 8.87 -4.58 9.07
CA SER A 337 8.09 -3.84 8.07
C SER A 337 7.58 -4.79 6.99
N ALA A 338 6.35 -4.58 6.51
CA ALA A 338 5.85 -5.28 5.35
C ALA A 338 6.71 -4.97 4.11
N PRO A 339 6.91 -5.93 3.18
CA PRO A 339 7.64 -5.65 1.95
C PRO A 339 6.93 -4.57 1.11
N SER A 340 7.71 -3.73 0.42
CA SER A 340 7.21 -2.62 -0.40
C SER A 340 6.30 -3.03 -1.56
N VAL A 341 6.38 -4.30 -1.97
CA VAL A 341 5.40 -4.98 -2.82
C VAL A 341 4.78 -6.11 -1.99
N LEU A 342 3.49 -6.01 -1.71
CA LEU A 342 2.69 -7.07 -1.09
C LEU A 342 1.32 -7.09 -1.77
N PHE A 343 0.94 -8.21 -2.38
CA PHE A 343 -0.33 -8.34 -3.10
C PHE A 343 -1.05 -9.65 -2.78
N THR A 344 -2.39 -9.58 -2.69
CA THR A 344 -3.29 -10.72 -2.40
C THR A 344 -4.26 -11.03 -3.54
N SER A 345 -4.23 -10.26 -4.63
CA SER A 345 -5.09 -10.42 -5.81
C SER A 345 -4.30 -10.30 -7.11
N ALA A 346 -4.90 -10.77 -8.22
CA ALA A 346 -4.36 -10.61 -9.58
C ALA A 346 -4.35 -9.15 -10.03
N SER A 347 -5.37 -8.37 -9.66
CA SER A 347 -5.47 -6.94 -9.99
C SER A 347 -4.40 -6.09 -9.28
N ASP A 348 -3.95 -6.50 -8.08
CA ASP A 348 -2.95 -5.76 -7.29
C ASP A 348 -1.50 -6.21 -7.58
N ALA A 349 -1.32 -7.32 -8.30
CA ALA A 349 0.00 -7.82 -8.69
C ALA A 349 0.80 -6.79 -9.52
N PRO A 350 2.14 -6.81 -9.49
CA PRO A 350 2.95 -5.94 -10.34
C PRO A 350 2.81 -6.29 -11.82
N ILE A 351 3.10 -5.32 -12.70
CA ILE A 351 3.21 -5.51 -14.14
C ILE A 351 4.50 -6.27 -14.47
N VAL A 352 4.43 -7.20 -15.42
CA VAL A 352 5.54 -8.06 -15.82
C VAL A 352 6.24 -7.51 -17.06
N THR A 353 7.54 -7.25 -16.96
CA THR A 353 8.41 -6.81 -18.07
C THR A 353 9.69 -7.64 -18.21
N SER A 354 9.79 -8.72 -17.44
CA SER A 354 10.89 -9.71 -17.45
C SER A 354 10.44 -10.96 -16.68
N ASP A 355 11.10 -12.10 -16.89
CA ASP A 355 10.96 -13.29 -16.04
C ASP A 355 11.05 -12.93 -14.55
N ALA A 356 10.09 -13.40 -13.75
CA ALA A 356 9.91 -12.97 -12.37
C ALA A 356 9.69 -14.14 -11.40
N VAL A 357 10.06 -13.92 -10.14
CA VAL A 357 9.81 -14.86 -9.04
C VAL A 357 8.96 -14.18 -7.97
N TYR A 358 7.84 -14.80 -7.63
CA TYR A 358 6.92 -14.32 -6.61
C TYR A 358 6.96 -15.23 -5.38
N TYR A 359 7.17 -14.65 -4.21
CA TYR A 359 7.42 -15.33 -2.95
C TYR A 359 6.23 -15.17 -2.02
N ALA A 360 5.77 -16.25 -1.40
CA ALA A 360 4.76 -16.20 -0.35
C ALA A 360 5.33 -15.51 0.89
N VAL A 361 4.62 -14.50 1.37
CA VAL A 361 4.98 -13.74 2.58
C VAL A 361 4.18 -14.27 3.76
N TYR A 362 4.93 -14.58 4.82
CA TYR A 362 4.41 -14.99 6.11
C TYR A 362 4.67 -13.90 7.15
N ALA A 363 3.69 -13.62 8.01
CA ALA A 363 3.78 -12.65 9.09
C ALA A 363 3.60 -13.35 10.45
N SER A 364 4.60 -13.24 11.34
CA SER A 364 4.52 -13.83 12.69
C SER A 364 3.58 -13.06 13.61
N GLN A 365 2.82 -13.75 14.45
CA GLN A 365 2.09 -13.14 15.57
C GLN A 365 3.09 -12.51 16.57
N ASP A 366 4.20 -13.20 16.85
CA ASP A 366 5.21 -12.85 17.87
C ASP A 366 6.48 -12.22 17.28
N GLY A 367 6.31 -11.23 16.41
CA GLY A 367 7.47 -10.44 15.95
C GLY A 367 8.04 -9.55 17.09
N PRO A 368 9.27 -9.04 16.94
CA PRO A 368 10.00 -8.41 18.04
C PRO A 368 9.21 -7.27 18.67
N ALA A 369 9.13 -7.27 20.00
CA ALA A 369 8.34 -6.31 20.76
C ALA A 369 8.94 -4.90 20.68
N THR A 370 8.49 -4.13 19.68
CA THR A 370 8.74 -2.70 19.57
C THR A 370 7.98 -1.93 20.65
N TRP A 371 8.42 -0.69 20.91
CA TRP A 371 7.84 0.13 21.97
C TRP A 371 7.49 1.51 21.44
N LYS A 372 6.21 1.89 21.53
CA LYS A 372 5.71 3.20 21.09
C LYS A 372 5.55 4.14 22.28
N LYS A 373 6.23 5.29 22.23
CA LYS A 373 6.08 6.36 23.22
C LYS A 373 4.77 7.11 23.03
N LEU A 374 4.03 7.25 24.14
CA LEU A 374 2.73 7.90 24.26
C LEU A 374 2.76 8.91 25.42
N LYS A 375 1.97 9.98 25.33
CA LYS A 375 1.68 10.82 26.50
C LYS A 375 0.66 10.10 27.38
N ALA A 376 0.60 10.44 28.67
CA ALA A 376 -0.47 9.96 29.56
C ALA A 376 -1.90 10.27 29.05
N SER A 377 -2.08 11.30 28.21
CA SER A 377 -3.36 11.59 27.54
C SER A 377 -3.77 10.54 26.51
N ASP A 378 -2.81 9.80 25.95
CA ASP A 378 -2.97 9.02 24.73
C ASP A 378 -3.10 7.51 25.02
N VAL A 379 -2.91 7.10 26.28
CA VAL A 379 -3.22 5.75 26.77
C VAL A 379 -4.74 5.60 26.82
N LYS A 380 -5.28 4.62 26.08
CA LYS A 380 -6.72 4.37 25.90
C LYS A 380 -7.11 2.89 25.97
N GLU A 381 -6.16 2.00 25.68
CA GLU A 381 -6.41 0.56 25.63
C GLU A 381 -5.67 -0.21 26.72
N GLU A 382 -6.08 -1.47 26.88
CA GLU A 382 -5.37 -2.45 27.68
C GLU A 382 -4.10 -2.91 26.96
N GLY A 383 -3.16 -3.48 27.71
CA GLY A 383 -1.94 -4.04 27.15
C GLY A 383 -0.76 -3.94 28.10
N VAL A 384 0.45 -4.19 27.58
CA VAL A 384 1.70 -4.08 28.34
C VAL A 384 2.35 -2.73 28.04
N TYR A 385 2.72 -2.02 29.11
CA TYR A 385 3.35 -0.70 29.05
C TYR A 385 4.55 -0.61 29.98
N ALA A 386 5.49 0.30 29.72
CA ALA A 386 6.52 0.71 30.66
C ALA A 386 6.32 2.19 31.02
N LEU A 387 6.47 2.52 32.30
CA LEU A 387 6.38 3.90 32.78
C LEU A 387 7.68 4.66 32.45
N ILE A 388 7.60 5.74 31.68
CA ILE A 388 8.77 6.45 31.16
C ILE A 388 8.72 7.97 31.35
N THR A 389 9.89 8.58 31.30
CA THR A 389 10.07 10.04 31.21
C THR A 389 10.00 10.51 29.75
N SER A 390 9.92 11.82 29.52
CA SER A 390 9.99 12.40 28.16
C SER A 390 11.31 12.08 27.44
N GLY A 391 12.40 11.86 28.19
CA GLY A 391 13.73 11.46 27.69
C GLY A 391 13.99 9.95 27.68
N GLY A 392 12.95 9.11 27.80
CA GLY A 392 13.05 7.66 27.65
C GLY A 392 13.60 6.88 28.84
N PHE A 393 14.05 7.53 29.93
CA PHE A 393 14.36 6.83 31.18
C PHE A 393 13.10 6.12 31.70
N ALA A 394 13.21 4.84 32.05
CA ALA A 394 12.11 3.96 32.39
C ALA A 394 12.14 3.49 33.85
N PHE A 395 10.99 3.12 34.41
CA PHE A 395 10.86 2.51 35.73
C PHE A 395 11.35 1.04 35.72
N ASN A 396 12.19 0.65 36.67
CA ASN A 396 12.74 -0.71 36.80
C ASN A 396 12.07 -1.58 37.89
N GLY A 397 10.91 -1.16 38.39
CA GLY A 397 10.12 -1.91 39.37
C GLY A 397 10.56 -1.71 40.82
N ILE A 398 11.82 -1.31 41.06
CA ILE A 398 12.33 -1.12 42.42
C ILE A 398 11.85 0.22 42.98
N ILE A 399 11.23 0.17 44.17
CA ILE A 399 10.74 1.32 44.93
C ILE A 399 11.48 1.36 46.28
N LYS A 400 11.91 2.55 46.70
CA LYS A 400 12.59 2.82 47.98
C LYS A 400 11.60 2.94 49.13
N GLU A 401 12.07 2.83 50.36
CA GLU A 401 11.29 3.11 51.58
C GLU A 401 10.67 4.52 51.61
N ASP A 402 11.30 5.49 50.94
CA ASP A 402 10.76 6.85 50.78
C ASP A 402 9.77 7.01 49.60
N GLY A 403 9.28 5.89 49.06
CA GLY A 403 8.22 5.81 48.03
C GLY A 403 8.57 6.46 46.69
N LYS A 404 9.88 6.55 46.39
CA LYS A 404 10.43 6.94 45.09
C LYS A 404 10.94 5.70 44.37
N SER A 405 10.79 5.64 43.04
CA SER A 405 11.36 4.57 42.23
C SER A 405 12.87 4.68 42.05
N TYR A 406 13.47 3.66 41.45
CA TYR A 406 14.67 3.81 40.62
C TYR A 406 14.29 3.96 39.14
N TYR A 407 15.28 4.31 38.31
CA TYR A 407 15.23 4.17 36.85
C TYR A 407 16.04 2.94 36.44
N CYS A 408 15.79 2.46 35.22
CA CYS A 408 16.56 1.40 34.56
C CYS A 408 18.03 1.80 34.34
N LYS A 409 18.91 0.82 34.19
CA LYS A 409 20.35 1.02 33.88
C LYS A 409 20.55 1.81 32.58
N THR A 410 19.66 1.60 31.60
CA THR A 410 19.63 2.27 30.30
C THR A 410 18.25 2.90 30.04
N ASN A 411 18.17 3.77 29.04
CA ASN A 411 16.92 4.41 28.60
C ASN A 411 16.45 3.83 27.25
N PHE A 412 15.16 3.98 26.95
CA PHE A 412 14.62 3.72 25.62
C PHE A 412 15.21 4.70 24.59
N SER A 413 15.69 4.17 23.46
CA SER A 413 16.12 4.95 22.30
C SER A 413 14.99 5.02 21.27
N PHE A 414 14.13 6.04 21.37
CA PHE A 414 13.06 6.30 20.41
C PHE A 414 13.56 7.01 19.15
N ASP A 415 13.01 6.65 18.00
CA ASP A 415 13.24 7.28 16.71
C ASP A 415 12.39 8.57 16.53
N LYS A 416 12.38 9.12 15.30
CA LYS A 416 11.57 10.31 14.95
C LYS A 416 10.06 10.04 14.91
N SER A 417 9.65 8.78 14.99
CA SER A 417 8.26 8.30 14.96
C SER A 417 7.76 7.90 16.35
N ASP A 418 8.55 8.19 17.40
CA ASP A 418 8.34 7.75 18.78
C ASP A 418 8.34 6.21 18.96
N ILE A 419 9.07 5.48 18.12
CA ILE A 419 9.25 4.02 18.19
C ILE A 419 10.67 3.64 18.66
N ALA A 420 10.78 2.72 19.60
CA ALA A 420 12.03 2.06 19.99
C ALA A 420 11.97 0.57 19.61
N THR A 421 13.10 0.01 19.15
CA THR A 421 13.20 -1.38 18.71
C THR A 421 13.40 -2.40 19.84
N SER A 422 13.75 -1.93 21.04
CA SER A 422 13.91 -2.73 22.25
C SER A 422 13.65 -1.88 23.50
N ALA A 423 13.57 -2.55 24.66
CA ALA A 423 13.51 -1.92 25.97
C ALA A 423 14.83 -2.06 26.76
N PRO A 424 15.03 -1.26 27.83
CA PRO A 424 16.05 -1.54 28.84
C PRO A 424 15.92 -2.96 29.43
N GLU A 425 17.05 -3.61 29.70
CA GLU A 425 17.11 -4.98 30.26
C GLU A 425 16.35 -5.11 31.59
N ASP A 426 16.43 -4.09 32.46
CA ASP A 426 15.79 -4.07 33.77
C ASP A 426 14.43 -3.35 33.79
N VAL A 427 13.74 -3.22 32.65
CA VAL A 427 12.44 -2.54 32.57
C VAL A 427 11.34 -3.25 33.38
N CYS A 428 10.52 -2.47 34.10
CA CYS A 428 9.29 -2.98 34.68
C CYS A 428 8.15 -2.86 33.66
N GLU A 429 7.78 -4.01 33.10
CA GLU A 429 6.56 -4.15 32.31
C GLU A 429 5.33 -4.14 33.22
N LEU A 430 4.35 -3.32 32.87
CA LEU A 430 3.09 -3.10 33.57
C LEU A 430 1.93 -3.49 32.65
N THR A 431 1.20 -4.52 33.02
CA THR A 431 -0.06 -4.89 32.37
C THR A 431 -1.15 -3.93 32.86
N LEU A 432 -1.65 -3.09 31.95
CA LEU A 432 -2.82 -2.25 32.16
C LEU A 432 -4.08 -3.00 31.74
N LYS A 433 -5.04 -3.14 32.66
CA LYS A 433 -6.41 -3.61 32.41
C LYS A 433 -7.41 -2.58 32.90
N LYS A 434 -8.57 -2.46 32.24
CA LYS A 434 -9.58 -1.45 32.57
C LYS A 434 -10.15 -1.70 33.97
N SER A 435 -10.18 -0.66 34.79
CA SER A 435 -10.71 -0.66 36.16
C SER A 435 -11.28 0.72 36.45
N GLY A 436 -12.58 0.79 36.74
CA GLY A 436 -13.32 2.06 36.81
C GLY A 436 -13.14 2.91 35.55
N ASP A 437 -12.95 4.23 35.73
CA ASP A 437 -12.70 5.20 34.65
C ASP A 437 -11.23 5.22 34.18
N GLY A 438 -10.48 4.13 34.40
CA GLY A 438 -9.05 4.06 34.17
C GLY A 438 -8.52 2.63 34.12
N PHE A 439 -7.33 2.42 34.68
CA PHE A 439 -6.60 1.15 34.59
C PHE A 439 -6.02 0.71 35.93
N SER A 440 -6.08 -0.59 36.20
CA SER A 440 -5.13 -1.25 37.11
C SER A 440 -3.74 -1.27 36.47
N MET A 441 -2.67 -1.35 37.27
CA MET A 441 -1.29 -1.33 36.77
C MET A 441 -0.48 -2.46 37.41
N TYR A 442 -0.55 -3.66 36.83
CA TYR A 442 -0.05 -4.91 37.42
C TYR A 442 1.32 -5.34 36.86
N ASN A 443 2.17 -5.91 37.71
CA ASN A 443 3.40 -6.61 37.32
C ASN A 443 3.46 -8.00 37.98
N ALA A 444 3.78 -9.04 37.22
CA ALA A 444 3.74 -10.43 37.68
C ALA A 444 4.67 -10.76 38.88
N LYS A 445 5.75 -9.99 39.08
CA LYS A 445 6.71 -10.16 40.18
C LYS A 445 6.38 -9.32 41.41
N HIS A 446 5.60 -8.25 41.24
CA HIS A 446 5.43 -7.20 42.25
C HIS A 446 3.98 -6.87 42.62
N GLY A 447 2.97 -7.40 41.91
CA GLY A 447 1.57 -7.06 42.17
C GLY A 447 1.14 -5.75 41.50
N TYR A 448 0.22 -5.03 42.12
CA TYR A 448 -0.39 -3.80 41.60
C TYR A 448 0.36 -2.54 42.10
N LEU A 449 0.71 -1.65 41.18
CA LEU A 449 1.35 -0.38 41.48
C LEU A 449 0.31 0.60 42.02
N TYR A 450 0.52 1.16 43.22
CA TYR A 450 -0.47 2.04 43.88
C TYR A 450 0.17 3.19 44.66
N ALA A 451 -0.66 4.07 45.23
CA ALA A 451 -0.22 5.14 46.13
C ALA A 451 -0.78 4.95 47.55
N THR A 452 0.11 4.82 48.54
CA THR A 452 -0.24 4.50 49.95
C THR A 452 -0.88 5.66 50.73
N ALA A 453 -0.65 6.91 50.32
CA ALA A 453 -1.24 8.08 50.96
C ALA A 453 -1.17 9.33 50.04
N LYS A 454 -1.99 10.33 50.34
CA LYS A 454 -1.98 11.64 49.66
C LYS A 454 -0.80 12.52 50.10
N SER A 455 0.41 12.10 49.75
CA SER A 455 1.64 12.89 49.97
C SER A 455 2.76 12.47 49.00
N SER A 456 3.86 13.21 49.04
CA SER A 456 5.08 12.90 48.31
C SER A 456 5.69 11.56 48.71
N GLY A 457 6.12 10.78 47.73
CA GLY A 457 6.94 9.58 48.01
C GLY A 457 6.12 8.51 48.73
N LYS A 458 5.03 8.11 48.08
CA LYS A 458 4.06 7.10 48.57
C LYS A 458 3.70 6.08 47.50
N LEU A 459 4.42 6.05 46.37
CA LEU A 459 4.32 4.97 45.39
C LEU A 459 4.74 3.65 46.07
N ALA A 460 4.02 2.57 45.82
CA ALA A 460 4.29 1.26 46.40
C ALA A 460 3.66 0.13 45.54
N TRP A 461 3.80 -1.10 46.01
CA TRP A 461 3.29 -2.33 45.42
C TRP A 461 2.32 -3.04 46.36
N HIS A 462 1.25 -3.65 45.84
CA HIS A 462 0.22 -4.34 46.63
C HIS A 462 -0.22 -5.65 45.95
N ASP A 463 -0.43 -6.73 46.71
CA ASP A 463 -0.75 -8.05 46.13
C ASP A 463 -2.14 -8.11 45.47
N THR A 464 -3.07 -7.27 45.93
CA THR A 464 -4.43 -7.13 45.38
C THR A 464 -4.66 -5.73 44.82
N GLU A 465 -5.50 -5.61 43.79
CA GLU A 465 -5.92 -4.29 43.31
C GLU A 465 -6.87 -3.64 44.34
N THR A 466 -6.62 -2.37 44.66
CA THR A 466 -7.39 -1.60 45.64
C THR A 466 -8.03 -0.35 45.05
N SER A 467 -7.64 0.07 43.84
CA SER A 467 -8.31 1.15 43.11
C SER A 467 -8.01 1.08 41.60
N TYR A 468 -7.63 2.20 40.99
CA TYR A 468 -7.15 2.32 39.62
C TYR A 468 -6.44 3.65 39.40
N TRP A 469 -5.72 3.79 38.30
CA TRP A 469 -5.16 5.06 37.82
C TRP A 469 -5.93 5.57 36.61
N SER A 470 -6.29 6.85 36.57
CA SER A 470 -6.99 7.46 35.42
C SER A 470 -6.36 8.78 34.98
N TYR A 471 -6.52 9.14 33.70
CA TYR A 471 -6.06 10.43 33.18
C TYR A 471 -7.09 11.52 33.47
N THR A 472 -6.79 12.40 34.43
CA THR A 472 -7.67 13.52 34.81
C THR A 472 -6.84 14.78 35.09
N ASN A 473 -7.37 15.96 34.77
CA ASN A 473 -6.72 17.26 35.02
C ASN A 473 -5.23 17.32 34.59
N TYR A 474 -4.93 16.83 33.38
CA TYR A 474 -3.59 16.73 32.80
C TYR A 474 -2.57 15.91 33.61
N ASN A 475 -3.04 15.02 34.48
CA ASN A 475 -2.27 14.11 35.30
C ASN A 475 -2.70 12.66 35.08
N TRP A 476 -1.82 11.71 35.40
CA TRP A 476 -2.18 10.31 35.64
C TRP A 476 -2.37 10.16 37.16
N VAL A 477 -3.57 9.79 37.61
CA VAL A 477 -4.02 10.01 39.00
C VAL A 477 -4.52 8.71 39.61
N TYR A 478 -3.96 8.31 40.76
CA TYR A 478 -4.51 7.21 41.54
C TYR A 478 -5.85 7.63 42.13
N ASN A 479 -6.89 6.83 41.89
CA ASN A 479 -8.26 7.20 42.16
C ASN A 479 -8.57 7.30 43.67
N ASP A 480 -8.07 6.35 44.46
CA ASP A 480 -8.04 6.51 45.91
C ASP A 480 -6.95 7.51 46.34
N GLY A 481 -7.22 8.28 47.40
CA GLY A 481 -6.41 9.42 47.84
C GLY A 481 -6.31 10.61 46.86
N LYS A 482 -6.66 10.44 45.56
CA LYS A 482 -6.55 11.42 44.47
C LYS A 482 -5.12 12.00 44.37
N VAL A 483 -4.18 11.14 43.96
CA VAL A 483 -2.73 11.41 43.98
C VAL A 483 -2.13 11.31 42.58
N ASN A 484 -1.34 12.30 42.17
CA ASN A 484 -0.71 12.32 40.85
C ASN A 484 0.52 11.40 40.80
N LEU A 485 0.67 10.60 39.74
CA LEU A 485 1.95 10.02 39.34
C LEU A 485 2.80 11.09 38.66
N ARG A 486 4.02 11.32 39.14
CA ARG A 486 4.95 12.35 38.64
C ARG A 486 6.38 11.80 38.56
N TYR A 487 7.26 12.43 37.79
CA TYR A 487 8.70 12.15 37.82
C TYR A 487 9.58 13.41 37.99
N ASN A 488 10.86 13.19 38.27
CA ASN A 488 11.91 14.21 38.37
C ASN A 488 13.03 13.93 37.35
N THR A 489 13.48 14.96 36.64
CA THR A 489 14.40 14.88 35.48
C THR A 489 15.89 14.97 35.81
N ASN A 490 16.28 15.13 37.08
CA ASN A 490 17.70 15.26 37.43
C ASN A 490 18.48 14.00 37.00
N ALA A 491 19.39 14.15 36.02
CA ALA A 491 20.09 13.04 35.37
C ALA A 491 20.95 12.18 36.33
N ALA A 492 21.32 12.71 37.50
CA ALA A 492 22.06 11.96 38.52
C ALA A 492 21.16 11.29 39.58
N THR A 493 19.90 11.71 39.73
CA THR A 493 19.04 11.32 40.87
C THR A 493 17.54 11.23 40.51
N GLY A 494 17.21 10.92 39.27
CA GLY A 494 15.83 10.84 38.78
C GLY A 494 15.03 9.67 39.37
N PHE A 495 13.70 9.85 39.47
CA PHE A 495 12.75 8.86 39.98
C PHE A 495 11.31 9.19 39.57
N PHE A 496 10.45 8.17 39.51
CA PHE A 496 9.00 8.30 39.61
C PHE A 496 8.57 8.37 41.07
N LYS A 497 7.45 9.05 41.35
CA LYS A 497 6.84 9.18 42.67
C LYS A 497 5.35 9.47 42.55
N SER A 498 4.60 9.21 43.62
CA SER A 498 3.32 9.87 43.87
C SER A 498 3.54 11.30 44.40
N TYR A 499 2.62 12.22 44.11
CA TYR A 499 2.59 13.57 44.68
C TYR A 499 1.16 14.13 44.75
N ASP A 500 0.85 14.90 45.78
CA ASP A 500 -0.49 15.46 46.08
C ASP A 500 -0.87 16.67 45.21
N ASN A 501 0.08 17.22 44.45
CA ASN A 501 -0.09 18.34 43.54
C ASN A 501 0.79 18.20 42.27
N ASN A 502 0.87 19.23 41.44
CA ASN A 502 1.47 19.16 40.09
C ASN A 502 3.00 19.31 40.04
N SER A 503 3.73 19.27 41.17
CA SER A 503 5.20 19.33 41.16
C SER A 503 5.86 18.17 40.38
N GLY A 504 7.04 18.39 39.80
CA GLY A 504 7.65 17.48 38.83
C GLY A 504 6.91 17.44 37.50
N PHE A 505 7.07 16.37 36.72
CA PHE A 505 6.48 16.23 35.38
C PHE A 505 5.47 15.08 35.30
N ALA A 506 4.47 15.20 34.41
CA ALA A 506 3.51 14.13 34.13
C ALA A 506 4.17 13.01 33.29
N PRO A 507 3.95 11.72 33.62
CA PRO A 507 4.59 10.59 32.96
C PRO A 507 4.25 10.47 31.47
N TYR A 508 5.14 9.78 30.76
CA TYR A 508 4.89 9.19 29.45
C TYR A 508 4.80 7.67 29.63
N PHE A 509 4.27 6.97 28.63
CA PHE A 509 4.21 5.52 28.60
C PHE A 509 4.86 5.01 27.33
N ALA A 510 5.63 3.93 27.43
CA ALA A 510 6.03 3.15 26.27
C ALA A 510 5.04 1.98 26.16
N GLN A 511 4.21 1.92 25.13
CA GLN A 511 3.34 0.77 24.86
C GLN A 511 4.16 -0.32 24.16
N LYS A 512 4.13 -1.54 24.69
CA LYS A 512 4.69 -2.72 24.02
C LYS A 512 3.78 -3.06 22.83
N ILE A 513 4.33 -3.04 21.62
CA ILE A 513 3.62 -3.37 20.38
C ILE A 513 4.33 -4.56 19.74
N SER A 514 3.63 -5.69 19.70
CA SER A 514 3.97 -6.84 18.85
C SER A 514 3.86 -6.40 17.38
N SER A 515 4.98 -5.98 16.77
CA SER A 515 5.03 -5.75 15.33
C SER A 515 5.15 -7.11 14.65
N ALA A 516 4.22 -7.48 13.78
CA ALA A 516 4.32 -8.73 13.03
C ALA A 516 5.63 -8.74 12.21
N SER A 517 6.39 -9.85 12.26
CA SER A 517 7.63 -9.97 11.50
C SER A 517 7.42 -10.74 10.21
N TYR A 518 7.84 -10.15 9.10
CA TYR A 518 7.61 -10.64 7.75
C TYR A 518 8.82 -11.46 7.27
N THR A 519 8.55 -12.60 6.62
CA THR A 519 9.55 -13.47 5.99
C THR A 519 8.96 -14.18 4.76
N THR A 520 9.80 -14.65 3.83
CA THR A 520 9.38 -15.56 2.74
C THR A 520 9.98 -16.95 2.86
N THR A 521 11.05 -17.08 3.65
CA THR A 521 11.56 -18.37 4.12
C THR A 521 11.18 -18.54 5.59
N LEU A 522 10.44 -19.60 5.87
CA LEU A 522 10.26 -20.12 7.21
C LEU A 522 11.51 -20.94 7.56
N GLY A 523 11.61 -21.44 8.80
CA GLY A 523 12.61 -22.47 9.10
C GLY A 523 12.37 -23.74 8.27
N ALA A 524 13.33 -24.67 8.31
CA ALA A 524 12.96 -26.06 8.09
C ALA A 524 11.91 -26.42 9.16
N THR A 525 10.79 -27.01 8.75
CA THR A 525 9.71 -27.35 9.70
C THR A 525 10.23 -28.28 10.78
N PRO A 526 9.85 -28.09 12.07
CA PRO A 526 10.26 -29.01 13.12
C PRO A 526 9.85 -30.45 12.83
N THR A 527 10.76 -31.38 13.11
CA THR A 527 10.51 -32.82 12.96
C THR A 527 10.62 -33.50 14.31
N TYR A 528 9.61 -34.33 14.61
CA TYR A 528 9.37 -34.90 15.93
C TYR A 528 9.70 -36.39 15.91
N THR A 529 10.82 -36.78 16.49
CA THR A 529 11.24 -38.19 16.60
C THR A 529 10.82 -38.75 17.95
N ALA A 530 9.87 -39.69 17.95
CA ALA A 530 9.37 -40.31 19.18
C ALA A 530 10.48 -41.01 19.96
N LYS A 531 10.54 -40.74 21.27
CA LYS A 531 11.53 -41.27 22.21
C LYS A 531 10.82 -41.83 23.44
N ALA A 532 10.91 -43.14 23.62
CA ALA A 532 10.42 -43.80 24.82
C ALA A 532 11.23 -43.35 26.04
N ILE A 533 10.52 -43.00 27.12
CA ILE A 533 11.07 -42.60 28.41
C ILE A 533 10.46 -43.46 29.51
N SER A 534 11.24 -43.78 30.55
CA SER A 534 10.88 -44.82 31.51
C SER A 534 11.10 -44.33 32.94
N LEU A 535 10.00 -44.17 33.66
CA LEU A 535 9.92 -43.50 34.95
C LEU A 535 10.07 -44.55 36.06
N LYS A 536 11.33 -44.78 36.48
CA LYS A 536 11.70 -45.91 37.37
C LYS A 536 11.59 -45.62 38.87
N ALA A 537 11.26 -44.40 39.27
CA ALA A 537 10.76 -44.13 40.62
C ALA A 537 9.23 -44.09 40.60
N GLU A 538 8.61 -44.45 41.72
CA GLU A 538 7.17 -44.47 41.94
C GLU A 538 6.83 -43.96 43.34
N THR A 539 5.70 -43.28 43.44
CA THR A 539 4.94 -43.03 44.67
C THR A 539 3.59 -43.74 44.56
N ALA A 540 2.75 -43.71 45.61
CA ALA A 540 1.46 -44.43 45.59
C ALA A 540 0.44 -43.89 44.55
N ASP A 541 0.74 -42.73 43.95
CA ASP A 541 -0.11 -41.99 43.02
C ASP A 541 0.47 -41.84 41.60
N ALA A 542 1.77 -42.07 41.39
CA ALA A 542 2.45 -41.70 40.14
C ALA A 542 3.87 -42.27 39.98
N HIS A 543 4.38 -42.21 38.75
CA HIS A 543 5.76 -42.50 38.41
C HIS A 543 6.59 -41.22 38.16
N TRP A 544 7.88 -41.30 38.46
CA TRP A 544 8.84 -40.19 38.45
C TRP A 544 10.19 -40.57 37.83
N ALA A 545 10.87 -39.60 37.22
CA ALA A 545 12.30 -39.70 36.87
C ALA A 545 12.95 -38.31 36.71
N THR A 546 14.28 -38.27 36.69
CA THR A 546 15.01 -37.15 36.10
C THR A 546 15.39 -37.46 34.66
N PHE A 547 15.26 -36.48 33.77
CA PHE A 547 15.57 -36.59 32.34
C PHE A 547 16.53 -35.47 31.91
N SER A 548 17.29 -35.71 30.84
CA SER A 548 17.88 -34.67 30.00
C SER A 548 18.11 -35.19 28.58
N CYS A 549 18.26 -34.30 27.61
CA CYS A 549 18.64 -34.64 26.23
C CYS A 549 19.63 -33.62 25.67
N SER A 550 20.50 -34.03 24.74
CA SER A 550 21.43 -33.13 24.04
C SER A 550 20.75 -32.22 23.01
N GLU A 551 19.51 -32.54 22.65
CA GLU A 551 18.65 -31.83 21.69
C GLU A 551 17.36 -31.34 22.38
N PRO A 552 16.63 -30.37 21.81
CA PRO A 552 15.34 -29.95 22.35
C PRO A 552 14.33 -31.10 22.34
N THR A 553 13.43 -31.14 23.32
CA THR A 553 12.42 -32.19 23.44
C THR A 553 11.03 -31.65 23.74
N PHE A 554 10.00 -32.21 23.11
CA PHE A 554 8.59 -31.91 23.39
C PHE A 554 7.97 -33.02 24.23
N PHE A 555 7.31 -32.65 25.31
CA PHE A 555 6.60 -33.53 26.22
C PHE A 555 5.10 -33.28 26.12
N PRO A 556 4.28 -34.26 25.71
CA PRO A 556 2.83 -34.15 25.77
C PRO A 556 2.34 -33.95 27.21
N GLU A 557 1.19 -33.28 27.38
CA GLU A 557 0.60 -32.89 28.67
C GLU A 557 0.42 -34.06 29.68
N ALA A 558 0.36 -35.31 29.20
CA ALA A 558 0.35 -36.53 30.04
C ALA A 558 1.66 -36.78 30.83
N VAL A 559 2.73 -36.02 30.56
CA VAL A 559 3.99 -36.03 31.32
C VAL A 559 4.26 -34.62 31.84
N ALA A 560 4.04 -34.41 33.14
CA ALA A 560 4.30 -33.12 33.79
C ALA A 560 5.82 -32.90 33.95
N VAL A 561 6.33 -31.80 33.39
CA VAL A 561 7.76 -31.47 33.35
C VAL A 561 8.08 -30.31 34.29
N ASN A 562 9.08 -30.48 35.16
CA ASN A 562 9.41 -29.48 36.18
C ASN A 562 10.90 -29.13 36.16
N ALA A 563 11.20 -27.83 36.13
CA ALA A 563 12.45 -27.29 36.63
C ALA A 563 12.42 -27.33 38.16
N ILE A 564 13.60 -27.47 38.78
CA ILE A 564 13.72 -27.54 40.25
C ILE A 564 14.61 -26.40 40.72
N THR A 565 14.16 -25.66 41.71
CA THR A 565 15.01 -24.77 42.51
C THR A 565 14.96 -25.18 43.98
N VAL A 566 16.00 -24.81 44.74
CA VAL A 566 16.04 -24.95 46.20
C VAL A 566 16.13 -23.57 46.81
N ALA A 567 15.29 -23.31 47.82
CA ALA A 567 15.34 -22.10 48.62
C ALA A 567 15.00 -22.43 50.08
N LYS A 568 15.73 -21.83 51.03
CA LYS A 568 15.51 -21.99 52.49
C LYS A 568 15.43 -23.48 52.94
N GLY A 569 16.21 -24.35 52.31
CA GLY A 569 16.20 -25.79 52.58
C GLY A 569 14.99 -26.57 52.01
N THR A 570 14.17 -25.97 51.15
CA THR A 570 12.99 -26.62 50.52
C THR A 570 13.13 -26.67 49.01
N ILE A 571 12.61 -27.73 48.37
CA ILE A 571 12.48 -27.82 46.90
C ILE A 571 11.25 -27.03 46.43
N THR A 572 11.36 -26.38 45.28
CA THR A 572 10.23 -25.82 44.53
C THR A 572 10.28 -26.31 43.08
N THR A 573 9.18 -26.89 42.62
CA THR A 573 8.92 -27.28 41.23
C THR A 573 8.34 -26.09 40.45
N ASN A 574 8.83 -25.85 39.24
CA ASN A 574 8.26 -24.84 38.34
C ASN A 574 8.14 -25.38 36.90
N ASN A 575 6.95 -25.21 36.31
CA ASN A 575 6.63 -25.60 34.93
C ASN A 575 6.39 -24.38 34.00
N ASP A 576 6.14 -23.20 34.56
CA ASP A 576 5.86 -21.96 33.83
C ASP A 576 7.12 -21.35 33.18
N VAL A 577 8.31 -21.88 33.50
CA VAL A 577 9.60 -21.44 32.92
C VAL A 577 9.89 -22.04 31.54
N PHE A 578 9.10 -23.03 31.09
CA PHE A 578 9.26 -23.67 29.79
C PHE A 578 8.35 -23.05 28.72
N GLU A 579 8.63 -23.33 27.45
CA GLU A 579 7.78 -22.93 26.34
C GLU A 579 6.60 -23.91 26.20
N HIS A 580 5.38 -23.42 26.44
CA HIS A 580 4.13 -24.17 26.33
C HIS A 580 3.52 -24.07 24.93
N SER A 581 2.87 -25.14 24.45
CA SER A 581 2.07 -25.11 23.23
C SER A 581 0.78 -25.93 23.38
N SER A 582 -0.34 -25.36 22.95
CA SER A 582 -1.66 -25.99 22.99
C SER A 582 -1.97 -26.85 21.76
N ALA A 583 -1.16 -26.77 20.69
CA ALA A 583 -1.40 -27.49 19.44
C ALA A 583 -0.09 -27.75 18.67
N VAL A 584 0.47 -28.96 18.83
CA VAL A 584 1.62 -29.46 18.07
C VAL A 584 1.21 -30.66 17.25
N THR A 585 1.30 -30.56 15.92
CA THR A 585 0.95 -31.65 14.99
C THR A 585 2.11 -32.63 14.86
N ILE A 586 1.87 -33.90 15.22
CA ILE A 586 2.84 -35.00 15.14
C ILE A 586 2.17 -36.20 14.46
N GLY A 587 2.53 -36.43 13.18
CA GLY A 587 1.77 -37.34 12.32
C GLY A 587 0.34 -36.81 12.12
N ASP A 588 -0.65 -37.69 12.25
CA ASP A 588 -2.08 -37.34 12.12
C ASP A 588 -2.70 -36.80 13.43
N ALA A 589 -1.91 -36.63 14.51
CA ALA A 589 -2.39 -36.21 15.83
C ALA A 589 -1.94 -34.78 16.19
N THR A 590 -2.81 -34.04 16.89
CA THR A 590 -2.48 -32.74 17.50
C THR A 590 -2.41 -32.89 19.01
N LEU A 591 -1.29 -32.49 19.62
CA LEU A 591 -1.03 -32.65 21.06
C LEU A 591 -0.77 -31.29 21.74
N SER A 592 -1.26 -31.12 22.96
CA SER A 592 -0.82 -30.10 23.90
C SER A 592 0.42 -30.57 24.67
N GLY A 593 1.29 -29.65 25.09
CA GLY A 593 2.51 -30.00 25.82
C GLY A 593 3.54 -28.88 25.97
N VAL A 594 4.75 -29.29 26.35
CA VAL A 594 5.83 -28.40 26.81
C VAL A 594 7.14 -28.72 26.09
N TYR A 595 7.86 -27.68 25.65
CA TYR A 595 9.21 -27.80 25.10
C TYR A 595 10.29 -27.59 26.18
N VAL A 596 11.19 -28.57 26.27
CA VAL A 596 12.40 -28.55 27.10
C VAL A 596 13.61 -28.19 26.23
N PRO A 597 14.44 -27.20 26.61
CA PRO A 597 15.62 -26.83 25.84
C PRO A 597 16.70 -27.91 25.85
N ALA A 598 17.50 -27.96 24.78
CA ALA A 598 18.69 -28.80 24.69
C ALA A 598 19.60 -28.64 25.93
N ASN A 599 20.15 -29.75 26.42
CA ASN A 599 21.03 -29.83 27.58
C ASN A 599 20.39 -29.34 28.90
N THR A 600 19.06 -29.32 29.02
CA THR A 600 18.35 -29.00 30.26
C THR A 600 18.03 -30.27 31.05
N GLY A 601 18.27 -30.25 32.37
CA GLY A 601 17.79 -31.30 33.29
C GLY A 601 16.38 -31.00 33.79
N VAL A 602 15.49 -32.00 33.82
CA VAL A 602 14.09 -31.84 34.28
C VAL A 602 13.64 -33.00 35.17
N LEU A 603 12.78 -32.72 36.14
CA LEU A 603 12.04 -33.74 36.90
C LEU A 603 10.70 -33.98 36.20
N ILE A 604 10.43 -35.22 35.80
CA ILE A 604 9.19 -35.62 35.14
C ILE A 604 8.31 -36.47 36.06
N LYS A 605 7.00 -36.26 35.98
CA LYS A 605 5.95 -37.05 36.65
C LYS A 605 4.93 -37.52 35.59
N SER A 606 4.48 -38.77 35.67
CA SER A 606 3.35 -39.28 34.87
C SER A 606 2.54 -40.32 35.64
N ALA A 607 1.35 -40.65 35.15
CA ALA A 607 0.54 -41.74 35.68
C ALA A 607 1.08 -43.12 35.27
N ASP A 608 1.79 -43.20 34.14
CA ASP A 608 2.36 -44.44 33.59
C ASP A 608 3.87 -44.55 33.85
N ALA A 609 4.34 -45.79 34.06
CA ALA A 609 5.76 -46.09 34.30
C ALA A 609 6.63 -46.01 33.03
N ASP A 610 6.02 -46.05 31.86
CA ASP A 610 6.66 -45.88 30.55
C ASP A 610 5.82 -44.90 29.72
N ALA A 611 6.45 -43.85 29.20
CA ALA A 611 5.82 -42.76 28.47
C ALA A 611 6.64 -42.38 27.21
N THR A 612 6.20 -41.36 26.47
CA THR A 612 6.90 -40.89 25.26
C THR A 612 7.07 -39.37 25.29
N CYS A 613 8.29 -38.91 25.01
CA CYS A 613 8.55 -37.54 24.55
C CYS A 613 9.02 -37.57 23.09
N TYR A 614 9.22 -36.41 22.48
CA TYR A 614 9.69 -36.30 21.10
C TYR A 614 10.97 -35.46 21.06
N VAL A 615 12.02 -35.96 20.42
CA VAL A 615 13.20 -35.15 20.08
C VAL A 615 12.82 -34.24 18.91
N VAL A 616 13.11 -32.95 19.03
CA VAL A 616 12.63 -31.91 18.09
C VAL A 616 13.83 -31.31 17.35
N ALA A 617 14.01 -31.72 16.10
CA ALA A 617 14.97 -31.07 15.20
C ALA A 617 14.35 -29.80 14.58
N ASN A 618 15.20 -28.93 14.02
CA ASN A 618 14.89 -27.64 13.38
C ASN A 618 14.20 -26.56 14.25
N LYS A 619 13.73 -26.88 15.46
CA LYS A 619 13.25 -25.87 16.44
C LYS A 619 14.38 -25.44 17.37
N THR A 620 14.48 -24.13 17.64
CA THR A 620 15.27 -23.61 18.78
C THR A 620 14.32 -23.31 19.92
N VAL A 621 14.66 -23.78 21.13
CA VAL A 621 13.90 -23.53 22.37
C VAL A 621 14.83 -22.75 23.30
N ALA A 622 14.33 -21.68 23.93
CA ALA A 622 15.16 -20.75 24.70
C ALA A 622 15.75 -21.40 25.96
N VAL A 623 17.06 -21.26 26.19
CA VAL A 623 17.73 -21.82 27.37
C VAL A 623 17.26 -21.13 28.66
N LEU A 624 17.08 -21.91 29.72
CA LEU A 624 16.73 -21.39 31.05
C LEU A 624 17.90 -20.63 31.67
N GLN A 625 17.59 -19.58 32.43
CA GLN A 625 18.56 -18.91 33.31
C GLN A 625 18.93 -19.82 34.47
N GLU A 626 20.17 -19.74 34.97
CA GLU A 626 20.64 -20.62 36.06
C GLU A 626 19.85 -20.49 37.37
N SER A 627 19.19 -19.34 37.60
CA SER A 627 18.30 -19.11 38.73
C SER A 627 16.91 -19.75 38.58
N GLN A 628 16.53 -20.20 37.38
CA GLN A 628 15.25 -20.87 37.10
C GLN A 628 15.32 -22.39 37.27
N ASN A 629 16.50 -23.00 37.17
CA ASN A 629 16.65 -24.45 37.26
C ASN A 629 18.05 -24.89 37.76
N MET A 630 18.06 -25.66 38.84
CA MET A 630 19.25 -26.26 39.47
C MET A 630 19.50 -27.71 39.02
N LEU A 631 18.65 -28.30 38.18
CA LEU A 631 18.95 -29.59 37.55
C LEU A 631 19.93 -29.41 36.38
N LYS A 632 21.07 -30.09 36.47
CA LYS A 632 22.10 -30.16 35.42
C LYS A 632 21.99 -31.49 34.66
N PRO A 633 22.22 -31.50 33.33
CA PRO A 633 22.10 -32.71 32.51
C PRO A 633 23.21 -33.72 32.82
N ALA A 634 22.98 -34.99 32.50
CA ALA A 634 24.05 -35.97 32.44
C ALA A 634 25.07 -35.64 31.33
N LEU A 635 26.29 -36.16 31.45
CA LEU A 635 27.22 -36.19 30.31
C LEU A 635 26.63 -37.01 29.15
N VAL A 636 27.01 -36.68 27.91
CA VAL A 636 26.66 -37.48 26.73
C VAL A 636 27.26 -38.88 26.89
N GLY A 637 26.42 -39.92 26.82
CA GLY A 637 26.81 -41.30 27.14
C GLY A 637 26.78 -41.68 28.63
N GLY A 638 26.58 -40.71 29.53
CA GLY A 638 26.66 -40.90 30.98
C GLY A 638 28.10 -40.86 31.51
N GLY A 639 28.26 -40.73 32.83
CA GLY A 639 29.57 -40.66 33.46
C GLY A 639 29.57 -39.95 34.81
N VAL A 640 30.76 -39.82 35.41
CA VAL A 640 30.98 -38.93 36.55
C VAL A 640 31.26 -37.53 36.00
N PHE A 641 30.49 -36.53 36.45
CA PHE A 641 30.69 -35.13 36.05
C PHE A 641 31.83 -34.47 36.85
N SER A 642 32.43 -33.41 36.29
CA SER A 642 33.36 -32.56 37.03
C SER A 642 32.59 -31.69 38.04
N PRO A 643 32.90 -31.74 39.34
CA PRO A 643 32.30 -30.85 40.33
C PRO A 643 32.84 -29.42 40.19
N ALA A 644 32.10 -28.47 40.76
CA ALA A 644 32.51 -27.09 41.00
C ALA A 644 32.44 -26.81 42.51
N ASP A 645 33.39 -26.03 43.03
CA ASP A 645 33.66 -25.94 44.48
C ASP A 645 32.48 -25.37 45.31
N ASP A 646 31.67 -24.48 44.70
CA ASP A 646 30.53 -23.81 45.35
C ASP A 646 29.22 -24.62 45.33
N TYR A 647 29.24 -25.91 44.97
CA TYR A 647 28.02 -26.72 44.78
C TYR A 647 28.00 -28.04 45.57
N THR A 648 26.80 -28.44 45.98
CA THR A 648 26.48 -29.72 46.62
C THR A 648 25.51 -30.52 45.72
N TYR A 649 25.75 -31.81 45.53
CA TYR A 649 25.14 -32.60 44.45
C TYR A 649 24.27 -33.78 44.93
N TYR A 650 23.09 -33.92 44.31
CA TYR A 650 22.04 -34.84 44.71
C TYR A 650 21.47 -35.63 43.53
N LYS A 651 21.07 -36.88 43.78
CA LYS A 651 20.37 -37.80 42.86
C LYS A 651 18.94 -38.03 43.33
N LEU A 652 18.01 -38.21 42.38
CA LEU A 652 16.68 -38.71 42.69
C LEU A 652 16.80 -40.16 43.20
N ALA A 653 16.36 -40.42 44.42
CA ALA A 653 16.45 -41.71 45.11
C ALA A 653 15.41 -41.81 46.24
N TYR A 654 15.31 -42.99 46.85
CA TYR A 654 14.51 -43.22 48.05
C TYR A 654 15.38 -43.15 49.31
N ASN A 655 14.79 -42.73 50.42
CA ASN A 655 15.36 -42.89 51.76
C ASN A 655 15.53 -44.37 52.13
N ASP A 656 14.50 -45.19 51.83
CA ASP A 656 14.61 -46.65 51.82
C ASP A 656 14.15 -47.19 50.46
N PHE A 657 15.13 -47.67 49.69
CA PHE A 657 14.95 -48.30 48.38
C PHE A 657 14.16 -49.62 48.46
N SER A 658 14.20 -50.31 49.60
CA SER A 658 13.58 -51.63 49.79
C SER A 658 12.06 -51.52 49.94
N SER A 659 11.59 -50.54 50.70
CA SER A 659 10.16 -50.20 50.83
C SER A 659 9.66 -49.18 49.80
N ARG A 660 10.56 -48.59 48.99
CA ARG A 660 10.28 -47.48 48.06
C ARG A 660 9.65 -46.27 48.77
N THR A 661 10.14 -45.94 49.97
CA THR A 661 9.62 -44.83 50.78
C THR A 661 10.58 -43.64 50.88
N GLY A 662 10.01 -42.44 51.00
CA GLY A 662 10.76 -41.18 51.04
C GLY A 662 11.50 -40.93 49.72
N LEU A 663 10.78 -40.81 48.61
CA LEU A 663 11.36 -40.36 47.34
C LEU A 663 11.86 -38.91 47.50
N GLY A 664 13.01 -38.58 46.92
CA GLY A 664 13.62 -37.26 47.07
C GLY A 664 14.98 -37.15 46.37
N PHE A 665 15.60 -35.99 46.50
CA PHE A 665 16.97 -35.73 46.07
C PHE A 665 17.93 -35.94 47.25
N TYR A 666 18.70 -37.02 47.22
CA TYR A 666 19.66 -37.44 48.26
C TYR A 666 21.09 -37.28 47.75
N TYR A 667 22.08 -37.11 48.63
CA TYR A 667 23.50 -37.04 48.25
C TYR A 667 23.90 -38.17 47.27
N GLY A 668 24.54 -37.77 46.17
CA GLY A 668 24.96 -38.70 45.12
C GLY A 668 26.15 -39.57 45.52
N ALA A 669 27.15 -38.93 46.15
CA ALA A 669 28.34 -39.51 46.77
C ALA A 669 28.60 -38.86 48.15
N ASP A 670 29.67 -39.28 48.84
CA ASP A 670 30.03 -38.73 50.15
C ASP A 670 30.19 -37.20 50.13
N ALA A 671 29.78 -36.56 51.24
CA ALA A 671 29.69 -35.11 51.40
C ALA A 671 28.88 -34.35 50.33
N GLY A 672 28.12 -35.05 49.47
CA GLY A 672 27.42 -34.43 48.33
C GLY A 672 28.35 -34.13 47.14
N GLY A 673 29.47 -34.84 47.02
CA GLY A 673 30.40 -34.72 45.89
C GLY A 673 29.88 -35.31 44.57
N ALA A 674 30.71 -35.22 43.52
CA ALA A 674 30.38 -35.76 42.19
C ALA A 674 30.19 -37.29 42.19
N PHE A 675 29.31 -37.76 41.30
CA PHE A 675 28.90 -39.16 41.23
C PHE A 675 28.54 -39.56 39.79
N TYR A 676 28.38 -40.87 39.54
CA TYR A 676 28.00 -41.37 38.22
C TYR A 676 26.52 -41.08 37.92
N VAL A 677 26.27 -40.35 36.83
CA VAL A 677 24.94 -40.04 36.32
C VAL A 677 24.73 -40.81 35.01
N LYS A 678 23.60 -41.51 34.90
CA LYS A 678 23.25 -42.26 33.68
C LYS A 678 22.98 -41.29 32.53
N ALA A 679 23.38 -41.67 31.31
CA ALA A 679 22.94 -41.02 30.08
C ALA A 679 21.43 -40.71 30.10
N GLU A 680 21.07 -39.53 29.59
CA GLU A 680 19.69 -39.06 29.44
C GLU A 680 18.89 -38.86 30.75
N THR A 681 19.58 -38.86 31.89
CA THR A 681 19.00 -38.44 33.20
C THR A 681 19.58 -37.09 33.62
N SER A 682 19.19 -36.55 34.79
CA SER A 682 19.78 -35.33 35.34
C SER A 682 19.97 -35.40 36.86
N TYR A 683 20.81 -34.53 37.40
CA TYR A 683 21.16 -34.43 38.81
C TYR A 683 20.93 -33.01 39.32
N LEU A 684 20.65 -32.87 40.62
CA LEU A 684 20.41 -31.57 41.25
C LEU A 684 21.72 -31.02 41.78
N ALA A 685 22.07 -29.80 41.37
CA ALA A 685 23.25 -29.06 41.80
C ALA A 685 22.81 -27.82 42.59
N VAL A 686 22.85 -27.91 43.92
CA VAL A 686 22.45 -26.81 44.81
C VAL A 686 23.69 -26.02 45.23
N PRO A 687 23.71 -24.68 45.12
CA PRO A 687 24.80 -23.87 45.66
C PRO A 687 24.98 -24.15 47.16
N THR A 688 26.21 -24.36 47.62
CA THR A 688 26.52 -24.79 49.00
C THR A 688 26.02 -23.79 50.05
N ALA A 689 25.98 -22.49 49.71
CA ALA A 689 25.39 -21.44 50.53
C ALA A 689 23.85 -21.52 50.70
N ILE A 690 23.15 -22.26 49.82
CA ILE A 690 21.70 -22.53 49.88
C ILE A 690 21.43 -23.91 50.51
N ALA A 691 22.36 -24.85 50.36
CA ALA A 691 22.20 -26.22 50.83
C ALA A 691 22.16 -26.37 52.36
N GLU A 692 22.83 -25.48 53.12
CA GLU A 692 22.96 -25.54 54.60
C GLU A 692 23.40 -26.92 55.17
N GLY A 693 24.08 -27.74 54.36
CA GLY A 693 24.45 -29.12 54.73
C GLY A 693 23.29 -30.11 54.79
N ALA A 694 22.14 -29.78 54.19
CA ALA A 694 21.01 -30.69 54.04
C ALA A 694 21.41 -31.92 53.23
N LYS A 695 21.21 -33.12 53.80
CA LYS A 695 21.62 -34.40 53.17
C LYS A 695 20.60 -34.91 52.17
N ALA A 696 19.38 -34.41 52.26
CA ALA A 696 18.28 -34.74 51.37
C ALA A 696 17.23 -33.62 51.31
N PHE A 697 16.60 -33.49 50.14
CA PHE A 697 15.33 -32.80 49.96
C PHE A 697 14.30 -33.85 49.54
N VAL A 698 13.25 -34.05 50.34
CA VAL A 698 12.21 -35.04 50.04
C VAL A 698 11.38 -34.58 48.82
N LEU A 699 10.52 -35.43 48.28
CA LEU A 699 9.35 -35.09 47.48
C LEU A 699 8.10 -35.53 48.25
N ASP A 700 7.57 -34.67 49.11
CA ASP A 700 6.24 -34.88 49.72
C ASP A 700 5.17 -34.75 48.61
N GLY A 701 4.20 -35.67 48.58
CA GLY A 701 3.30 -35.86 47.43
C GLY A 701 2.26 -34.77 47.15
N GLU A 702 2.31 -33.62 47.84
CA GLU A 702 1.39 -32.49 47.65
C GLU A 702 2.15 -31.19 47.33
N THR A 703 1.69 -30.48 46.29
CA THR A 703 2.51 -29.60 45.44
C THR A 703 2.85 -28.20 46.00
N THR A 704 2.90 -28.00 47.33
CA THR A 704 3.04 -26.63 47.90
C THR A 704 4.05 -26.40 49.01
N ALA A 705 4.59 -27.43 49.69
CA ALA A 705 5.75 -27.30 50.56
C ALA A 705 6.39 -28.67 50.86
N ILE A 706 7.72 -28.76 50.79
CA ILE A 706 8.46 -30.00 51.08
C ILE A 706 9.67 -29.70 51.96
N ASN A 707 9.83 -30.41 53.07
CA ASN A 707 10.85 -30.13 54.08
C ASN A 707 12.19 -30.81 53.74
N GLY A 708 13.28 -30.04 53.73
CA GLY A 708 14.64 -30.61 53.65
C GLY A 708 15.09 -31.24 54.96
N ILE A 709 15.77 -32.38 54.87
CA ILE A 709 16.37 -33.06 56.02
C ILE A 709 17.75 -32.44 56.28
N SER A 710 17.75 -31.30 56.95
CA SER A 710 18.96 -30.70 57.54
C SER A 710 19.23 -31.31 58.91
N THR A 711 20.51 -31.54 59.24
CA THR A 711 20.91 -31.90 60.61
C THR A 711 21.03 -30.65 61.47
N ARG A 712 19.89 -30.06 61.84
CA ARG A 712 19.82 -28.85 62.68
C ARG A 712 18.75 -29.00 63.77
N ASN A 713 19.20 -29.18 65.02
CA ASN A 713 18.35 -29.57 66.16
C ASN A 713 17.49 -28.41 66.74
N ASP A 714 17.34 -27.30 66.02
CA ASP A 714 16.92 -26.00 66.59
C ASP A 714 15.51 -25.53 66.18
N HIS A 715 14.75 -26.35 65.45
CA HIS A 715 13.32 -26.08 65.23
C HIS A 715 12.50 -26.51 66.45
N ALA A 716 12.28 -25.55 67.36
CA ALA A 716 11.45 -25.75 68.55
C ALA A 716 10.00 -26.11 68.17
N GLU A 717 9.62 -27.37 68.39
CA GLU A 717 8.32 -27.94 67.99
C GLU A 717 7.14 -27.06 68.43
N ALA A 718 6.32 -26.64 67.47
CA ALA A 718 5.11 -25.89 67.75
C ALA A 718 3.99 -26.86 68.15
N VAL A 719 3.94 -27.19 69.45
CA VAL A 719 2.84 -27.96 70.05
C VAL A 719 1.61 -27.07 70.21
N TYR A 720 0.45 -27.53 69.79
CA TYR A 720 -0.85 -26.88 69.98
C TYR A 720 -1.83 -27.79 70.72
N ASN A 721 -2.74 -27.21 71.50
CA ASN A 721 -3.91 -27.92 72.02
C ASN A 721 -5.02 -28.01 70.94
N LEU A 722 -6.08 -28.78 71.22
CA LEU A 722 -7.23 -28.93 70.31
C LEU A 722 -8.00 -27.64 70.04
N ASN A 723 -7.78 -26.58 70.83
CA ASN A 723 -8.40 -25.27 70.66
C ASN A 723 -7.53 -24.33 69.78
N GLY A 724 -6.48 -24.85 69.12
CA GLY A 724 -5.57 -24.07 68.28
C GLY A 724 -4.59 -23.17 69.05
N GLN A 725 -4.49 -23.31 70.37
CA GLN A 725 -3.59 -22.50 71.19
C GLN A 725 -2.22 -23.17 71.30
N ARG A 726 -1.14 -22.43 71.02
CA ARG A 726 0.25 -22.91 71.17
C ARG A 726 0.56 -23.12 72.65
N VAL A 727 1.21 -24.24 72.98
CA VAL A 727 1.64 -24.61 74.34
C VAL A 727 3.14 -24.90 74.37
N ALA A 728 3.80 -24.60 75.50
CA ALA A 728 5.25 -24.72 75.61
C ALA A 728 5.76 -26.19 75.67
N SER A 729 4.91 -27.15 76.04
CA SER A 729 5.21 -28.59 75.98
C SER A 729 3.94 -29.43 76.20
N MET A 730 4.00 -30.72 75.87
CA MET A 730 2.97 -31.72 76.18
C MET A 730 3.02 -32.14 77.68
N ALA A 731 2.91 -31.17 78.60
CA ALA A 731 3.15 -31.40 80.03
C ALA A 731 2.09 -32.25 80.76
N LYS A 732 0.96 -32.59 80.12
CA LYS A 732 -0.15 -33.37 80.70
C LYS A 732 -0.63 -34.45 79.71
N PRO A 733 -1.27 -35.52 80.18
CA PRO A 733 -2.02 -36.43 79.30
C PRO A 733 -3.08 -35.68 78.49
N GLY A 734 -3.25 -36.04 77.22
CA GLY A 734 -4.15 -35.35 76.30
C GLY A 734 -3.81 -35.52 74.83
N LEU A 735 -4.69 -35.03 73.96
CA LEU A 735 -4.50 -35.00 72.51
C LEU A 735 -3.96 -33.62 72.10
N TYR A 736 -2.84 -33.62 71.40
CA TYR A 736 -2.13 -32.43 70.92
C TYR A 736 -2.01 -32.45 69.39
N ILE A 737 -1.71 -31.29 68.80
CA ILE A 737 -1.27 -31.18 67.40
C ILE A 737 0.20 -30.78 67.42
N VAL A 738 1.06 -31.58 66.80
CA VAL A 738 2.51 -31.33 66.66
C VAL A 738 2.86 -31.48 65.19
N ASN A 739 3.43 -30.44 64.58
CA ASN A 739 3.78 -30.40 63.16
C ASN A 739 2.63 -30.91 62.25
N GLY A 740 1.41 -30.39 62.50
CA GLY A 740 0.17 -30.74 61.79
C GLY A 740 -0.45 -32.10 62.18
N LYS A 741 0.28 -33.00 62.84
CA LYS A 741 -0.18 -34.37 63.16
C LYS A 741 -0.78 -34.45 64.57
N LYS A 742 -1.84 -35.25 64.71
CA LYS A 742 -2.52 -35.52 65.98
C LYS A 742 -1.71 -36.51 66.82
N VAL A 743 -1.29 -36.11 68.02
CA VAL A 743 -0.44 -36.89 68.93
C VAL A 743 -1.13 -37.06 70.28
N VAL A 744 -1.34 -38.31 70.72
CA VAL A 744 -1.86 -38.62 72.06
C VAL A 744 -0.70 -38.78 73.03
N ARG A 745 -0.66 -37.93 74.06
CA ARG A 745 0.08 -38.21 75.28
C ARG A 745 -0.83 -38.99 76.25
N LYS A 746 -0.31 -40.10 76.78
CA LYS A 746 -0.88 -40.85 77.90
C LYS A 746 -0.35 -40.32 79.24
#